data_AF-A0A925BM35-F1
#
_entry.id   AF-A0A925BM35-F1
#
_cell.length_a   1.000
_cell.length_b   1.000
_cell.length_c   1.000
_cell.angle_alpha   90.00
_cell.angle_beta   90.00
_cell.angle_gamma   90.00
#
_symmetry.space_group_name_H-M   'P 1'
#
loop_
_entity.id
_entity.type
_entity.pdbx_description
1 polymer ?
#
loop_
_entity_poly.entity_id
_entity_poly.type
_entity_poly.pdbx_seq_one_letter_code
_entity_poly.pdbx_strand_id
1 'polypeptide(L)'
;MNSQHALDLLRAARQRGDYTTAADEADGWDVEARSQPAIALERARLRMLQGNMRAARATLDEANSDAATEAERWLIDLELAMVSIFSNLAICPALRTANAAMAKLSSIEDELDQAEIEWVCSRIRLIGMIYHEVDAESGRRIRDRLPYLAEVLLQAGHVDRGLVVLLEYVSRLDDAQKAIEAITHVAERAASLERFGVCGEAHLQLAALMFSAKRPSDEIEASLVSADEWFIRAEHVHGSIDVRRQRSRFAIEREFHDTEPLVRCLADYRHRNYLKGESSVLLDLSQLAHERGDIPQARDYRRQISELADQSGMEILKDSGRLAQADFLMRHHALGDAIELCQAALASDLPTFTAANYRHLLATAYSFAGDGLAALTHIRQALIEFEAIGAESSASLAARMLASILDSRRQEADWAEVDRILEDWIARDVRRDDVDAAINKYELAAHTRVNRLLYSPTWRGDTTLLDDAEQALSAAESLLDRLQDRESGRRRAGLQMLRGQLSFHRGDSEGFERSLRDAEVTYRAAGFAMESANCRYLIGIQHLNLANEQLSPHFGEAESNLFDALRYYEQARMRSNSADSRFMLARLYVNAAVRSPSEVRQQLLDAALSYLGEAEADYDAMRREFAAGSAIQKQQGKRTFIAKSQRIYELAVDVMMGRSDPLQTWRWCQKAKARALADAMSSVAPQRLMSELKAVPAFAALLERERQLVTRIEQADPEQPPYELRDELVDLHRRMNQEPLLAGYLELRIGAAVEPDDLQSMLGEDDSVSTCVFFDWIATSDRLHLIAIRPGQSPMIERLPMGLSSIRRFVEANLGSRSFRATLRDTPELLEELEPLIAPIADMSRPDELLVFSPTGPLHALPLHAINLGGSPLLVRNPVVYCPSLTVLRHCRVRGAGRKSICTAALFGDPSSDRNEAAELVQKLAELFSATPCIGPSVTRENFIRSVAGVDLIYFQGHAKHEADDPLASHLVLADGGLTAREVFDLKGLDAELVILAACESGATVVEVGDEPLGLIPAFLHSGAGAVLATLWPVHRDGAAYVMQRLLERLKDSEQPIDKARVLRQILLEMRA
;
A
#
# COMPACT_ATOMS: atom_id res chain seq x y z
N MET A 1 7.56 -59.37 -12.24
CA MET A 1 7.88 -58.61 -13.47
C MET A 1 9.39 -58.47 -13.57
N ASN A 2 10.01 -58.61 -14.75
CA ASN A 2 11.46 -58.40 -14.91
C ASN A 2 11.77 -56.90 -14.84
N SER A 3 12.79 -56.49 -14.07
CA SER A 3 13.20 -55.11 -13.88
C SER A 3 13.47 -54.35 -15.18
N GLN A 4 14.10 -55.02 -16.17
CA GLN A 4 14.35 -54.40 -17.47
C GLN A 4 13.05 -54.09 -18.22
N HIS A 5 12.10 -55.03 -18.19
CA HIS A 5 10.79 -54.84 -18.82
C HIS A 5 9.99 -53.71 -18.15
N ALA A 6 10.09 -53.59 -16.82
CA ALA A 6 9.48 -52.49 -16.07
C ALA A 6 10.04 -51.13 -16.50
N LEU A 7 11.37 -51.01 -16.62
CA LEU A 7 12.03 -49.79 -17.07
C LEU A 7 11.67 -49.44 -18.52
N ASP A 8 11.60 -50.44 -19.40
CA ASP A 8 11.22 -50.22 -20.81
C ASP A 8 9.77 -49.69 -20.93
N LEU A 9 8.85 -50.18 -20.09
CA LEU A 9 7.47 -49.67 -20.02
C LEU A 9 7.43 -48.21 -19.56
N LEU A 10 8.13 -47.85 -18.49
CA LEU A 10 8.17 -46.48 -17.98
C LEU A 10 8.81 -45.51 -18.98
N ARG A 11 9.88 -45.95 -19.67
CA ARG A 11 10.55 -45.15 -20.71
C ARG A 11 9.67 -44.96 -21.94
N ALA A 12 8.95 -46.01 -22.38
CA ALA A 12 7.99 -45.89 -23.48
C ALA A 12 6.84 -44.94 -23.13
N ALA A 13 6.33 -44.99 -21.89
CA ALA A 13 5.32 -44.04 -21.42
C ALA A 13 5.83 -42.60 -21.44
N ARG A 14 7.08 -42.36 -20.99
CA ARG A 14 7.73 -41.06 -21.08
C ARG A 14 7.77 -40.52 -22.51
N GLN A 15 8.09 -41.36 -23.50
CA GLN A 15 8.12 -40.96 -24.91
C GLN A 15 6.76 -40.53 -25.45
N ARG A 16 5.68 -41.15 -24.95
CA ARG A 16 4.29 -40.80 -25.30
C ARG A 16 3.71 -39.67 -24.44
N GLY A 17 4.48 -39.11 -23.51
CA GLY A 17 3.95 -38.12 -22.55
C GLY A 17 2.90 -38.67 -21.59
N ASP A 18 2.83 -40.00 -21.43
CA ASP A 18 1.85 -40.69 -20.59
C ASP A 18 2.36 -40.83 -19.15
N TYR A 19 2.66 -39.68 -18.53
CA TYR A 19 3.31 -39.65 -17.22
C TYR A 19 2.40 -40.15 -16.09
N THR A 20 1.14 -39.75 -16.12
CA THR A 20 0.16 -40.06 -15.07
C THR A 20 -0.17 -41.55 -15.05
N THR A 21 -0.66 -42.09 -16.16
CA THR A 21 -1.15 -43.47 -16.23
C THR A 21 -0.04 -44.45 -15.89
N ALA A 22 1.15 -44.26 -16.46
CA ALA A 22 2.27 -45.15 -16.22
C ALA A 22 2.79 -45.09 -14.78
N ALA A 23 2.81 -43.92 -14.15
CA ALA A 23 3.21 -43.79 -12.75
C ALA A 23 2.15 -44.41 -11.81
N ASP A 24 0.86 -44.19 -12.07
CA ASP A 24 -0.24 -44.77 -11.30
C ASP A 24 -0.28 -46.31 -11.43
N GLU A 25 -0.07 -46.84 -12.64
CA GLU A 25 0.06 -48.28 -12.86
C GLU A 25 1.28 -48.86 -12.14
N ALA A 26 2.40 -48.14 -12.13
CA ALA A 26 3.63 -48.56 -11.45
C ALA A 26 3.52 -48.54 -9.92
N ASP A 27 2.67 -47.68 -9.36
CA ASP A 27 2.37 -47.66 -7.93
C ASP A 27 1.65 -48.94 -7.48
N GLY A 28 0.92 -49.60 -8.39
CA GLY A 28 0.24 -50.89 -8.17
C GLY A 28 1.15 -52.13 -8.26
N TRP A 29 2.44 -51.97 -8.62
CA TRP A 29 3.39 -53.08 -8.66
C TRP A 29 3.77 -53.56 -7.26
N ASP A 30 4.27 -54.80 -7.15
CA ASP A 30 4.77 -55.36 -5.88
C ASP A 30 5.85 -54.46 -5.27
N VAL A 31 5.84 -54.33 -3.93
CA VAL A 31 6.74 -53.43 -3.18
C VAL A 31 8.21 -53.67 -3.53
N GLU A 32 8.63 -54.93 -3.61
CA GLU A 32 10.00 -55.32 -3.95
C GLU A 32 10.42 -54.88 -5.36
N ALA A 33 9.49 -54.84 -6.32
CA ALA A 33 9.77 -54.40 -7.68
C ALA A 33 9.83 -52.87 -7.77
N ARG A 34 8.87 -52.18 -7.15
CA ARG A 34 8.77 -50.71 -7.23
C ARG A 34 9.79 -49.97 -6.36
N SER A 35 10.34 -50.63 -5.32
CA SER A 35 11.42 -50.10 -4.47
C SER A 35 12.82 -50.28 -5.06
N GLN A 36 12.96 -50.96 -6.22
CA GLN A 36 14.27 -51.07 -6.87
C GLN A 36 14.76 -49.68 -7.30
N PRO A 37 16.01 -49.28 -6.99
CA PRO A 37 16.48 -47.91 -7.17
C PRO A 37 16.24 -47.33 -8.58
N ALA A 38 16.65 -48.03 -9.64
CA ALA A 38 16.42 -47.60 -11.02
C ALA A 38 14.93 -47.42 -11.38
N ILE A 39 14.04 -48.28 -10.86
CA ILE A 39 12.59 -48.21 -11.11
C ILE A 39 11.98 -47.04 -10.33
N ALA A 40 12.35 -46.89 -9.06
CA ALA A 40 11.91 -45.77 -8.22
C ALA A 40 12.34 -44.42 -8.83
N LEU A 41 13.58 -44.33 -9.35
CA LEU A 41 14.09 -43.13 -10.01
C LEU A 41 13.28 -42.75 -11.25
N GLU A 42 13.01 -43.70 -12.16
CA GLU A 42 12.20 -43.40 -13.36
C GLU A 42 10.73 -43.10 -13.01
N ARG A 43 10.13 -43.80 -12.02
CA ARG A 43 8.79 -43.46 -11.50
C ARG A 43 8.76 -42.02 -10.97
N ALA A 44 9.75 -41.64 -10.16
CA ALA A 44 9.84 -40.30 -9.59
C ALA A 44 9.98 -39.23 -10.69
N ARG A 45 10.78 -39.49 -11.72
CA ARG A 45 10.93 -38.58 -12.87
C ARG A 45 9.64 -38.40 -13.66
N LEU A 46 8.84 -39.46 -13.85
CA LEU A 46 7.50 -39.34 -14.45
C LEU A 46 6.60 -38.44 -13.59
N ARG A 47 6.62 -38.62 -12.26
CA ARG A 47 5.88 -37.74 -11.33
C ARG A 47 6.35 -36.28 -11.40
N MET A 48 7.65 -36.04 -11.50
CA MET A 48 8.20 -34.68 -11.70
C MET A 48 7.76 -34.08 -13.04
N LEU A 49 7.77 -34.85 -14.13
CA LEU A 49 7.30 -34.41 -15.45
C LEU A 49 5.80 -34.12 -15.46
N GLN A 50 5.00 -34.93 -14.76
CA GLN A 50 3.58 -34.69 -14.50
C GLN A 50 3.34 -33.36 -13.75
N GLY A 51 4.33 -32.93 -12.95
CA GLY A 51 4.24 -31.78 -12.06
C GLY A 51 3.82 -32.14 -10.63
N ASN A 52 3.94 -33.40 -10.20
CA ASN A 52 3.59 -33.84 -8.84
C ASN A 52 4.84 -34.08 -7.98
N MET A 53 5.39 -33.00 -7.44
CA MET A 53 6.61 -33.02 -6.61
C MET A 53 6.43 -33.79 -5.31
N ARG A 54 5.23 -33.74 -4.70
CA ARG A 54 4.89 -34.52 -3.51
C ARG A 54 4.96 -36.03 -3.77
N ALA A 55 4.32 -36.49 -4.86
CA ALA A 55 4.38 -37.90 -5.23
C ALA A 55 5.79 -38.32 -5.66
N ALA A 56 6.53 -37.45 -6.36
CA ALA A 56 7.92 -37.70 -6.70
C ALA A 56 8.79 -37.90 -5.44
N ARG A 57 8.62 -37.05 -4.42
CA ARG A 57 9.31 -37.18 -3.13
C ARG A 57 9.02 -38.54 -2.49
N ALA A 58 7.74 -38.88 -2.34
CA ALA A 58 7.33 -40.14 -1.75
C ALA A 58 7.91 -41.34 -2.51
N THR A 59 7.94 -41.26 -3.85
CA THR A 59 8.51 -42.31 -4.70
C THR A 59 10.02 -42.49 -4.50
N LEU A 60 10.76 -41.39 -4.33
CA LEU A 60 12.20 -41.43 -4.05
C LEU A 60 12.48 -41.96 -2.65
N ASP A 61 11.66 -41.60 -1.65
CA ASP A 61 11.78 -42.08 -0.27
C ASP A 61 11.46 -43.59 -0.15
N GLU A 62 10.72 -44.18 -1.11
CA GLU A 62 10.45 -45.63 -1.22
C GLU A 62 11.65 -46.45 -1.76
N ALA A 63 12.67 -45.80 -2.34
CA ALA A 63 13.79 -46.49 -2.95
C ALA A 63 14.62 -47.27 -1.91
N ASN A 64 14.95 -48.53 -2.22
CA ASN A 64 15.76 -49.36 -1.35
C ASN A 64 17.24 -48.92 -1.40
N SER A 65 17.61 -48.01 -0.51
CA SER A 65 18.98 -47.46 -0.42
C SER A 65 20.07 -48.52 -0.19
N ASP A 66 19.77 -49.63 0.48
CA ASP A 66 20.73 -50.73 0.73
C ASP A 66 21.06 -51.50 -0.56
N ALA A 67 20.15 -51.50 -1.54
CA ALA A 67 20.31 -52.16 -2.82
C ALA A 67 20.89 -51.25 -3.92
N ALA A 68 21.10 -49.96 -3.63
CA ALA A 68 21.50 -48.97 -4.61
C ALA A 68 23.02 -48.93 -4.85
N THR A 69 23.40 -48.88 -6.14
CA THR A 69 24.78 -48.59 -6.53
C THR A 69 25.20 -47.20 -6.02
N GLU A 70 26.50 -46.91 -6.02
CA GLU A 70 26.97 -45.57 -5.64
C GLU A 70 26.40 -44.48 -6.57
N ALA A 71 26.29 -44.77 -7.87
CA ALA A 71 25.69 -43.86 -8.83
C ALA A 71 24.19 -43.64 -8.59
N GLU A 72 23.43 -44.72 -8.34
CA GLU A 72 22.00 -44.62 -8.04
C GLU A 72 21.72 -43.83 -6.77
N ARG A 73 22.56 -43.98 -5.73
CA ARG A 73 22.47 -43.16 -4.51
C ARG A 73 22.64 -41.68 -4.80
N TRP A 74 23.66 -41.30 -5.59
CA TRP A 74 23.82 -39.91 -6.01
C TRP A 74 22.64 -39.40 -6.82
N LEU A 75 22.12 -40.18 -7.77
CA LEU A 75 20.97 -39.77 -8.57
C LEU A 75 19.71 -39.58 -7.73
N ILE A 76 19.45 -40.45 -6.75
CA ILE A 76 18.34 -40.29 -5.80
C ILE A 76 18.50 -39.01 -4.98
N ASP A 77 19.68 -38.77 -4.40
CA ASP A 77 19.95 -37.56 -3.62
C ASP A 77 19.80 -36.28 -4.45
N LEU A 78 20.24 -36.31 -5.72
CA LEU A 78 20.13 -35.18 -6.63
C LEU A 78 18.68 -34.92 -7.08
N GLU A 79 17.88 -35.96 -7.36
CA GLU A 79 16.47 -35.77 -7.69
C GLU A 79 15.65 -35.34 -6.45
N LEU A 80 16.01 -35.81 -5.25
CA LEU A 80 15.46 -35.30 -3.99
C LEU A 80 15.79 -33.82 -3.77
N ALA A 81 17.02 -33.42 -4.09
CA ALA A 81 17.43 -32.03 -4.09
C ALA A 81 16.64 -31.19 -5.11
N MET A 82 16.45 -31.70 -6.33
CA MET A 82 15.60 -31.07 -7.35
C MET A 82 14.15 -30.90 -6.88
N VAL A 83 13.54 -31.95 -6.31
CA VAL A 83 12.19 -31.86 -5.74
C VAL A 83 12.13 -30.80 -4.65
N SER A 84 13.14 -30.72 -3.79
CA SER A 84 13.21 -29.69 -2.73
C SER A 84 13.27 -28.27 -3.31
N ILE A 85 13.95 -28.04 -4.44
CA ILE A 85 13.92 -26.73 -5.12
C ILE A 85 12.48 -26.31 -5.44
N PHE A 86 11.67 -27.21 -6.01
CA PHE A 86 10.28 -26.89 -6.37
C PHE A 86 9.33 -26.84 -5.16
N SER A 87 9.63 -27.60 -4.10
CA SER A 87 8.78 -27.73 -2.93
C SER A 87 9.07 -26.72 -1.82
N ASN A 88 10.25 -26.13 -1.72
CA ASN A 88 10.55 -25.13 -0.69
C ASN A 88 11.71 -24.18 -1.04
N LEU A 89 12.00 -23.99 -2.35
CA LEU A 89 13.07 -23.11 -2.82
C LEU A 89 14.44 -23.39 -2.19
N ALA A 90 14.73 -24.65 -1.85
CA ALA A 90 16.00 -25.08 -1.26
C ALA A 90 17.19 -25.11 -2.25
N ILE A 91 17.46 -23.99 -2.91
CA ILE A 91 18.52 -23.82 -3.92
C ILE A 91 19.90 -24.11 -3.33
N CYS A 92 20.28 -23.45 -2.24
CA CYS A 92 21.62 -23.60 -1.64
C CYS A 92 21.90 -25.02 -1.12
N PRO A 93 20.98 -25.69 -0.40
CA PRO A 93 21.10 -27.11 -0.08
C PRO A 93 21.26 -28.01 -1.32
N ALA A 94 20.49 -27.76 -2.38
CA ALA A 94 20.58 -28.53 -3.61
C ALA A 94 21.94 -28.33 -4.31
N LEU A 95 22.46 -27.10 -4.35
CA LEU A 95 23.79 -26.79 -4.87
C LEU A 95 24.91 -27.50 -4.09
N ARG A 96 24.80 -27.58 -2.76
CA ARG A 96 25.77 -28.34 -1.94
C ARG A 96 25.77 -29.82 -2.32
N THR A 97 24.59 -30.40 -2.52
CA THR A 97 24.42 -31.79 -2.95
C THR A 97 25.02 -32.01 -4.34
N ALA A 98 24.72 -31.13 -5.30
CA ALA A 98 25.29 -31.16 -6.65
C ALA A 98 26.82 -31.04 -6.64
N ASN A 99 27.39 -30.13 -5.84
CA ASN A 99 28.83 -29.96 -5.74
C ASN A 99 29.52 -31.16 -5.08
N ALA A 100 28.89 -31.78 -4.09
CA ALA A 100 29.40 -33.00 -3.46
C ALA A 100 29.43 -34.18 -4.45
N ALA A 101 28.36 -34.35 -5.24
CA ALA A 101 28.30 -35.36 -6.30
C ALA A 101 29.38 -35.12 -7.37
N MET A 102 29.52 -33.88 -7.84
CA MET A 102 30.56 -33.50 -8.81
C MET A 102 31.99 -33.78 -8.31
N ALA A 103 32.26 -33.57 -7.02
CA ALA A 103 33.57 -33.87 -6.41
C ALA A 103 33.89 -35.37 -6.36
N LYS A 104 32.87 -36.22 -6.44
CA LYS A 104 32.97 -37.69 -6.44
C LYS A 104 32.75 -38.30 -7.83
N LEU A 105 32.52 -37.49 -8.86
CA LEU A 105 32.20 -37.99 -10.20
C LEU A 105 33.26 -38.97 -10.74
N SER A 106 34.54 -38.67 -10.52
CA SER A 106 35.65 -39.53 -10.97
C SER A 106 35.76 -40.90 -10.26
N SER A 107 35.05 -41.12 -9.14
CA SER A 107 35.01 -42.42 -8.47
C SER A 107 33.88 -43.33 -8.97
N ILE A 108 32.99 -42.83 -9.83
CA ILE A 108 31.97 -43.64 -10.49
C ILE A 108 32.64 -44.41 -11.63
N GLU A 109 32.55 -45.74 -11.66
CA GLU A 109 33.27 -46.56 -12.64
C GLU A 109 32.68 -46.46 -14.06
N ASP A 110 31.35 -46.31 -14.16
CA ASP A 110 30.62 -46.31 -15.42
C ASP A 110 30.51 -44.88 -16.00
N GLU A 111 30.96 -44.71 -17.25
CA GLU A 111 31.00 -43.41 -17.94
C GLU A 111 29.59 -42.85 -18.23
N LEU A 112 28.60 -43.73 -18.38
CA LEU A 112 27.20 -43.33 -18.57
C LEU A 112 26.60 -42.80 -17.26
N ASP A 113 26.83 -43.48 -16.14
CA ASP A 113 26.42 -43.01 -14.81
C ASP A 113 27.08 -41.67 -14.47
N GLN A 114 28.37 -41.48 -14.83
CA GLN A 114 29.03 -40.18 -14.73
C GLN A 114 28.31 -39.10 -15.53
N ALA A 115 28.00 -39.35 -16.81
CA ALA A 115 27.33 -38.38 -17.65
C ALA A 115 25.92 -38.03 -17.13
N GLU A 116 25.20 -39.00 -16.58
CA GLU A 116 23.87 -38.77 -16.00
C GLU A 116 23.94 -37.93 -14.72
N ILE A 117 24.86 -38.23 -13.81
CA ILE A 117 25.08 -37.45 -12.59
C ILE A 117 25.50 -36.02 -12.94
N GLU A 118 26.44 -35.84 -13.87
CA GLU A 118 26.90 -34.53 -14.32
C GLU A 118 25.74 -33.71 -14.93
N TRP A 119 24.86 -34.36 -15.71
CA TRP A 119 23.67 -33.69 -16.26
C TRP A 119 22.70 -33.23 -15.17
N VAL A 120 22.34 -34.06 -14.20
CA VAL A 120 21.42 -33.66 -13.12
C VAL A 120 22.05 -32.56 -12.24
N CYS A 121 23.35 -32.67 -11.93
CA CYS A 121 24.08 -31.58 -11.26
C CYS A 121 24.06 -30.28 -12.08
N SER A 122 24.23 -30.38 -13.40
CA SER A 122 24.16 -29.23 -14.31
C SER A 122 22.79 -28.56 -14.25
N ARG A 123 21.69 -29.33 -14.23
CA ARG A 123 20.32 -28.81 -14.07
C ARG A 123 20.15 -28.01 -12.79
N ILE A 124 20.56 -28.56 -11.65
CA ILE A 124 20.49 -27.88 -10.34
C ILE A 124 21.27 -26.56 -10.38
N ARG A 125 22.51 -26.60 -10.90
CA ARG A 125 23.38 -25.41 -10.97
C ARG A 125 22.86 -24.36 -11.93
N LEU A 126 22.26 -24.79 -13.04
CA LEU A 126 21.60 -23.93 -14.02
C LEU A 126 20.29 -23.31 -13.49
N ILE A 127 19.61 -23.93 -12.53
CA ILE A 127 18.52 -23.29 -11.77
C ILE A 127 19.10 -22.30 -10.77
N GLY A 128 20.18 -22.66 -10.06
CA GLY A 128 20.89 -21.75 -9.15
C GLY A 128 21.34 -20.44 -9.84
N MET A 129 21.65 -20.49 -11.13
CA MET A 129 21.96 -19.31 -11.94
C MET A 129 20.76 -18.35 -12.07
N ILE A 130 19.53 -18.86 -12.19
CA ILE A 130 18.30 -18.05 -12.26
C ILE A 130 18.12 -17.25 -10.95
N TYR A 131 18.50 -17.86 -9.83
CA TYR A 131 18.42 -17.26 -8.49
C TYR A 131 19.71 -16.53 -8.07
N HIS A 132 20.67 -16.38 -8.97
CA HIS A 132 21.96 -15.71 -8.72
C HIS A 132 22.84 -16.36 -7.62
N GLU A 133 22.60 -17.64 -7.30
CA GLU A 133 23.44 -18.45 -6.40
C GLU A 133 24.61 -19.12 -7.14
N VAL A 134 24.59 -19.07 -8.48
CA VAL A 134 25.67 -19.49 -9.37
C VAL A 134 25.97 -18.35 -10.32
N ASP A 135 27.25 -17.96 -10.40
CA ASP A 135 27.67 -16.85 -11.27
C ASP A 135 27.48 -17.16 -12.76
N ALA A 136 27.29 -16.11 -13.56
CA ALA A 136 27.00 -16.25 -14.98
C ALA A 136 28.13 -16.92 -15.79
N GLU A 137 29.39 -16.80 -15.38
CA GLU A 137 30.51 -17.44 -16.08
C GLU A 137 30.50 -18.96 -15.83
N SER A 138 30.34 -19.38 -14.58
CA SER A 138 30.13 -20.77 -14.22
C SER A 138 28.90 -21.34 -14.94
N GLY A 139 27.81 -20.59 -14.99
CA GLY A 139 26.60 -20.94 -15.73
C GLY A 139 26.84 -21.20 -17.22
N ARG A 140 27.56 -20.30 -17.91
CA ARG A 140 27.95 -20.48 -19.32
C ARG A 140 28.83 -21.72 -19.51
N ARG A 141 29.82 -21.95 -18.64
CA ARG A 141 30.68 -23.14 -18.71
C ARG A 141 29.87 -24.44 -18.56
N ILE A 142 28.88 -24.46 -17.66
CA ILE A 142 27.98 -25.60 -17.47
C ILE A 142 27.12 -25.80 -18.72
N ARG A 143 26.50 -24.74 -19.24
CA ARG A 143 25.71 -24.79 -20.48
C ARG A 143 26.53 -25.34 -21.64
N ASP A 144 27.73 -24.80 -21.87
CA ASP A 144 28.58 -25.16 -23.01
C ASP A 144 29.11 -26.60 -22.90
N ARG A 145 29.00 -27.22 -21.73
CA ARG A 145 29.31 -28.63 -21.48
C ARG A 145 28.17 -29.58 -21.87
N LEU A 146 26.92 -29.11 -21.90
CA LEU A 146 25.74 -29.94 -22.18
C LEU A 146 25.78 -30.68 -23.53
N PRO A 147 26.25 -30.09 -24.66
CA PRO A 147 26.34 -30.82 -25.93
C PRO A 147 27.28 -32.03 -25.86
N TYR A 148 28.38 -31.94 -25.12
CA TYR A 148 29.29 -33.07 -24.92
C TYR A 148 28.61 -34.18 -24.13
N LEU A 149 27.91 -33.85 -23.04
CA LEU A 149 27.15 -34.83 -22.24
C LEU A 149 26.05 -35.50 -23.07
N ALA A 150 25.38 -34.74 -23.93
CA ALA A 150 24.39 -35.28 -24.85
C ALA A 150 24.99 -36.32 -25.80
N GLU A 151 26.17 -36.05 -26.37
CA GLU A 151 26.85 -37.01 -27.26
C GLU A 151 27.27 -38.29 -26.55
N VAL A 152 27.78 -38.20 -25.31
CA VAL A 152 28.10 -39.38 -24.49
C VAL A 152 26.84 -40.24 -24.27
N LEU A 153 25.72 -39.61 -23.87
CA LEU A 153 24.45 -40.31 -23.67
C LEU A 153 23.91 -40.93 -24.97
N LEU A 154 24.03 -40.24 -26.10
CA LEU A 154 23.61 -40.74 -27.41
C LEU A 154 24.43 -41.96 -27.85
N GLN A 155 25.76 -41.91 -27.69
CA GLN A 155 26.67 -43.01 -28.04
C GLN A 155 26.44 -44.25 -27.17
N ALA A 156 26.07 -44.04 -25.90
CA ALA A 156 25.69 -45.12 -24.98
C ALA A 156 24.28 -45.69 -25.22
N GLY A 157 23.52 -45.17 -26.20
CA GLY A 157 22.17 -45.66 -26.53
C GLY A 157 21.04 -45.06 -25.69
N HIS A 158 21.33 -44.08 -24.81
CA HIS A 158 20.34 -43.33 -24.04
C HIS A 158 19.76 -42.16 -24.85
N VAL A 159 19.19 -42.49 -26.01
CA VAL A 159 18.83 -41.52 -27.05
C VAL A 159 17.91 -40.41 -26.54
N ASP A 160 16.87 -40.73 -25.78
CA ASP A 160 15.90 -39.74 -25.29
C ASP A 160 16.55 -38.74 -24.34
N ARG A 161 17.44 -39.21 -23.46
CA ARG A 161 18.14 -38.35 -22.50
C ARG A 161 19.10 -37.41 -23.21
N GLY A 162 19.89 -37.93 -24.15
CA GLY A 162 20.81 -37.11 -24.93
C GLY A 162 20.09 -36.01 -25.72
N LEU A 163 18.95 -36.32 -26.35
CA LEU A 163 18.16 -35.30 -27.04
C LEU A 163 17.54 -34.26 -26.08
N VAL A 164 17.07 -34.68 -24.90
CA VAL A 164 16.55 -33.75 -23.87
C VAL A 164 17.67 -32.82 -23.35
N VAL A 165 18.90 -33.32 -23.19
CA VAL A 165 20.05 -32.47 -22.82
C VAL A 165 20.32 -31.42 -23.89
N LEU A 166 20.17 -31.76 -25.17
CA LEU A 166 20.30 -30.80 -26.28
C LEU A 166 19.17 -29.76 -26.28
N LEU A 167 17.92 -30.16 -26.01
CA LEU A 167 16.82 -29.20 -25.83
C LEU A 167 17.10 -28.25 -24.67
N GLU A 168 17.61 -28.76 -23.55
CA GLU A 168 18.00 -27.93 -22.42
C GLU A 168 19.12 -26.95 -22.80
N TYR A 169 20.15 -27.41 -23.52
CA TYR A 169 21.21 -26.54 -24.04
C TYR A 169 20.64 -25.39 -24.89
N VAL A 170 19.76 -25.70 -25.85
CA VAL A 170 19.12 -24.69 -26.70
C VAL A 170 18.41 -23.65 -25.85
N SER A 171 17.61 -24.08 -24.86
CA SER A 171 16.82 -23.18 -24.01
C SER A 171 17.66 -22.19 -23.20
N ARG A 172 18.99 -22.38 -23.11
CA ARG A 172 19.94 -21.51 -22.38
C ARG A 172 20.87 -20.72 -23.30
N LEU A 173 20.64 -20.75 -24.61
CA LEU A 173 21.40 -19.93 -25.55
C LEU A 173 20.91 -18.48 -25.49
N ASP A 174 21.86 -17.56 -25.30
CA ASP A 174 21.57 -16.13 -25.23
C ASP A 174 21.27 -15.53 -26.62
N ASP A 175 21.71 -16.20 -27.68
CA ASP A 175 21.58 -15.77 -29.08
C ASP A 175 20.42 -16.50 -29.75
N ALA A 176 19.37 -15.76 -30.10
CA ALA A 176 18.14 -16.31 -30.67
C ALA A 176 18.37 -17.03 -32.01
N GLN A 177 19.30 -16.55 -32.84
CA GLN A 177 19.59 -17.17 -34.14
C GLN A 177 20.32 -18.49 -33.95
N LYS A 178 21.33 -18.53 -33.07
CA LYS A 178 22.01 -19.78 -32.69
C LYS A 178 21.05 -20.76 -32.04
N ALA A 179 20.11 -20.29 -31.23
CA ALA A 179 19.08 -21.12 -30.63
C ALA A 179 18.16 -21.74 -31.70
N ILE A 180 17.71 -20.96 -32.68
CA ILE A 180 16.91 -21.42 -33.81
C ILE A 180 17.67 -22.47 -34.65
N GLU A 181 18.95 -22.24 -34.94
CA GLU A 181 19.78 -23.20 -35.68
C GLU A 181 19.98 -24.50 -34.89
N ALA A 182 20.32 -24.39 -33.62
CA ALA A 182 20.55 -25.54 -32.75
C ALA A 182 19.27 -26.37 -32.55
N ILE A 183 18.11 -25.75 -32.29
CA ILE A 183 16.84 -26.48 -32.10
C ILE A 183 16.38 -27.18 -33.39
N THR A 184 16.66 -26.57 -34.56
CA THR A 184 16.36 -27.18 -35.85
C THR A 184 17.17 -28.47 -36.03
N HIS A 185 18.47 -28.44 -35.71
CA HIS A 185 19.28 -29.67 -35.73
C HIS A 185 18.83 -30.72 -34.72
N VAL A 186 18.36 -30.31 -33.53
CA VAL A 186 17.79 -31.25 -32.56
C VAL A 186 16.52 -31.91 -33.13
N ALA A 187 15.63 -31.14 -33.78
CA ALA A 187 14.43 -31.66 -34.41
C ALA A 187 14.75 -32.67 -35.53
N GLU A 188 15.69 -32.35 -36.42
CA GLU A 188 16.16 -33.23 -37.49
C GLU A 188 16.77 -34.52 -36.93
N ARG A 189 17.61 -34.39 -35.90
CA ARG A 189 18.26 -35.52 -35.25
C ARG A 189 17.23 -36.42 -34.57
N ALA A 190 16.28 -35.86 -33.83
CA ALA A 190 15.19 -36.60 -33.19
C ALA A 190 14.33 -37.35 -34.21
N ALA A 191 14.01 -36.72 -35.35
CA ALA A 191 13.28 -37.36 -36.45
C ALA A 191 14.06 -38.55 -37.03
N SER A 192 15.37 -38.39 -37.27
CA SER A 192 16.24 -39.45 -37.82
C SER A 192 16.39 -40.66 -36.89
N LEU A 193 16.22 -40.45 -35.58
CA LEU A 193 16.30 -41.48 -34.53
C LEU A 193 14.92 -42.01 -34.13
N GLU A 194 13.87 -41.67 -34.90
CA GLU A 194 12.48 -42.08 -34.65
C GLU A 194 11.97 -41.70 -33.24
N ARG A 195 12.44 -40.56 -32.70
CA ARG A 195 11.98 -40.00 -31.43
C ARG A 195 10.97 -38.87 -31.67
N PHE A 196 9.80 -39.27 -32.15
CA PHE A 196 8.77 -38.34 -32.62
C PHE A 196 8.26 -37.37 -31.54
N GLY A 197 8.11 -37.81 -30.28
CA GLY A 197 7.68 -36.93 -29.19
C GLY A 197 8.68 -35.79 -28.93
N VAL A 198 9.98 -36.09 -28.95
CA VAL A 198 11.06 -35.10 -28.79
C VAL A 198 11.14 -34.17 -30.00
N CYS A 199 10.87 -34.70 -31.20
CA CYS A 199 10.77 -33.90 -32.42
C CYS A 199 9.61 -32.89 -32.35
N GLY A 200 8.44 -33.32 -31.85
CA GLY A 200 7.30 -32.43 -31.59
C GLY A 200 7.64 -31.31 -30.62
N GLU A 201 8.28 -31.63 -29.49
CA GLU A 201 8.74 -30.65 -28.51
C GLU A 201 9.75 -29.66 -29.11
N ALA A 202 10.71 -30.14 -29.91
CA ALA A 202 11.69 -29.29 -30.59
C ALA A 202 11.01 -28.27 -31.53
N HIS A 203 10.02 -28.71 -32.32
CA HIS A 203 9.25 -27.81 -33.19
C HIS A 203 8.36 -26.83 -32.42
N LEU A 204 7.83 -27.23 -31.26
CA LEU A 204 7.07 -26.34 -30.38
C LEU A 204 7.96 -25.24 -29.78
N GLN A 205 9.16 -25.60 -29.30
CA GLN A 205 10.15 -24.64 -28.81
C GLN A 205 10.70 -23.75 -29.93
N LEU A 206 10.91 -24.31 -31.13
CA LEU A 206 11.31 -23.55 -32.31
C LEU A 206 10.27 -22.47 -32.65
N ALA A 207 8.98 -22.79 -32.60
CA ALA A 207 7.91 -21.81 -32.81
C ALA A 207 7.98 -20.64 -31.81
N ALA A 208 8.25 -20.93 -30.52
CA ALA A 208 8.41 -19.92 -29.48
C ALA A 208 9.68 -19.05 -29.66
N LEU A 209 10.80 -19.65 -30.07
CA LEU A 209 12.03 -18.92 -30.40
C LEU A 209 11.84 -18.04 -31.63
N MET A 210 11.21 -18.57 -32.69
CA MET A 210 10.87 -17.83 -33.90
C MET A 210 9.93 -16.66 -33.60
N PHE A 211 8.94 -16.86 -32.74
CA PHE A 211 8.04 -15.80 -32.27
C PHE A 211 8.83 -14.70 -31.55
N SER A 212 9.69 -15.07 -30.61
CA SER A 212 10.54 -14.13 -29.86
C SER A 212 11.52 -13.37 -30.78
N ALA A 213 12.03 -14.04 -31.82
CA ALA A 213 12.91 -13.50 -32.85
C ALA A 213 12.18 -12.76 -33.99
N LYS A 214 10.86 -12.52 -33.86
CA LYS A 214 10.04 -11.80 -34.85
C LYS A 214 10.05 -12.43 -36.26
N ARG A 215 10.11 -13.75 -36.37
CA ARG A 215 9.98 -14.43 -37.66
C ARG A 215 8.55 -14.30 -38.23
N PRO A 216 8.37 -14.41 -39.56
CA PRO A 216 7.06 -14.36 -40.20
C PRO A 216 6.05 -15.36 -39.60
N SER A 217 4.77 -14.97 -39.54
CA SER A 217 3.68 -15.77 -38.95
C SER A 217 3.51 -17.14 -39.60
N ASP A 218 3.72 -17.22 -40.90
CA ASP A 218 3.64 -18.45 -41.69
C ASP A 218 4.76 -19.44 -41.32
N GLU A 219 5.97 -18.97 -41.02
CA GLU A 219 7.05 -19.83 -40.54
C GLU A 219 6.74 -20.41 -39.14
N ILE A 220 6.23 -19.56 -38.23
CA ILE A 220 5.85 -19.98 -36.88
C ILE A 220 4.73 -21.00 -36.94
N GLU A 221 3.70 -20.74 -37.74
CA GLU A 221 2.56 -21.64 -37.90
C GLU A 221 2.98 -22.96 -38.56
N ALA A 222 3.88 -22.94 -39.55
CA ALA A 222 4.43 -24.15 -40.14
C ALA A 222 5.18 -25.01 -39.11
N SER A 223 5.91 -24.39 -38.17
CA SER A 223 6.55 -25.11 -37.07
C SER A 223 5.52 -25.70 -36.10
N LEU A 224 4.44 -24.99 -35.79
CA LEU A 224 3.35 -25.50 -34.93
C LEU A 224 2.58 -26.65 -35.59
N VAL A 225 2.33 -26.59 -36.90
CA VAL A 225 1.75 -27.71 -37.67
C VAL A 225 2.68 -28.92 -37.61
N SER A 226 3.98 -28.72 -37.83
CA SER A 226 4.97 -29.80 -37.76
C SER A 226 5.01 -30.43 -36.37
N ALA A 227 4.98 -29.62 -35.30
CA ALA A 227 4.92 -30.10 -33.93
C ALA A 227 3.71 -31.02 -33.69
N ASP A 228 2.53 -30.61 -34.15
CA ASP A 228 1.29 -31.39 -33.99
C ASP A 228 1.35 -32.72 -34.75
N GLU A 229 1.84 -32.71 -35.99
CA GLU A 229 2.02 -33.94 -36.78
C GLU A 229 2.96 -34.93 -36.10
N TRP A 230 4.07 -34.45 -35.52
CA TRP A 230 5.01 -35.29 -34.79
C TRP A 230 4.43 -35.83 -33.48
N PHE A 231 3.69 -35.01 -32.73
CA PHE A 231 3.00 -35.48 -31.52
C PHE A 231 1.93 -36.53 -31.83
N ILE A 232 1.19 -36.38 -32.93
CA ILE A 232 0.22 -37.39 -33.40
C ILE A 232 0.93 -38.70 -33.75
N ARG A 233 2.05 -38.64 -34.49
CA ARG A 233 2.85 -39.84 -34.81
C ARG A 233 3.44 -40.52 -33.57
N ALA A 234 3.74 -39.74 -32.54
CA ALA A 234 4.23 -40.23 -31.26
C ALA A 234 3.12 -40.80 -30.36
N GLU A 235 1.85 -40.73 -30.76
CA GLU A 235 0.69 -40.97 -29.88
C GLU A 235 0.78 -40.18 -28.57
N HIS A 236 1.28 -38.94 -28.66
CA HIS A 236 1.60 -38.14 -27.48
C HIS A 236 0.33 -37.69 -26.76
N VAL A 237 0.23 -38.01 -25.47
CA VAL A 237 -0.97 -37.82 -24.65
C VAL A 237 -1.41 -36.36 -24.60
N HIS A 238 -0.50 -35.40 -24.45
CA HIS A 238 -0.86 -33.99 -24.29
C HIS A 238 -0.25 -33.05 -25.34
N GLY A 239 0.51 -33.56 -26.31
CA GLY A 239 1.33 -32.73 -27.21
C GLY A 239 0.48 -31.80 -28.10
N SER A 240 -0.61 -32.33 -28.68
CA SER A 240 -1.56 -31.50 -29.43
C SER A 240 -2.27 -30.44 -28.58
N ILE A 241 -2.40 -30.66 -27.26
CA ILE A 241 -2.92 -29.65 -26.34
C ILE A 241 -1.88 -28.53 -26.17
N ASP A 242 -0.60 -28.89 -26.01
CA ASP A 242 0.50 -27.91 -25.89
C ASP A 242 0.60 -27.02 -27.14
N VAL A 243 0.45 -27.61 -28.34
CA VAL A 243 0.38 -26.86 -29.61
C VAL A 243 -0.80 -25.91 -29.62
N ARG A 244 -2.00 -26.36 -29.24
CA ARG A 244 -3.20 -25.49 -29.14
C ARG A 244 -2.99 -24.34 -28.16
N ARG A 245 -2.40 -24.61 -27.00
CA ARG A 245 -2.08 -23.59 -25.99
C ARG A 245 -1.13 -22.55 -26.58
N GLN A 246 -0.01 -22.96 -27.20
CA GLN A 246 0.94 -22.01 -27.78
C GLN A 246 0.36 -21.20 -28.92
N ARG A 247 -0.37 -21.84 -29.86
CA ARG A 247 -1.12 -21.12 -30.92
C ARG A 247 -2.04 -20.06 -30.32
N SER A 248 -2.78 -20.40 -29.27
CA SER A 248 -3.70 -19.48 -28.60
C SER A 248 -2.95 -18.31 -27.95
N ARG A 249 -1.81 -18.57 -27.27
CA ARG A 249 -0.97 -17.52 -26.69
C ARG A 249 -0.46 -16.55 -27.76
N PHE A 250 0.11 -17.05 -28.86
CA PHE A 250 0.61 -16.20 -29.95
C PHE A 250 -0.50 -15.40 -30.63
N ALA A 251 -1.68 -16.00 -30.81
CA ALA A 251 -2.83 -15.30 -31.36
C ALA A 251 -3.31 -14.16 -30.43
N ILE A 252 -3.35 -14.39 -29.12
CA ILE A 252 -3.75 -13.38 -28.14
C ILE A 252 -2.73 -12.25 -28.08
N GLU A 253 -1.43 -12.56 -28.08
CA GLU A 253 -0.35 -11.57 -28.04
C GLU A 253 -0.29 -10.68 -29.30
N ARG A 254 -0.79 -11.17 -30.45
CA ARG A 254 -0.79 -10.43 -31.72
C ARG A 254 -2.09 -9.71 -32.06
N GLU A 255 -3.25 -10.31 -31.78
CA GLU A 255 -4.53 -9.89 -32.38
C GLU A 255 -5.72 -9.82 -31.40
N PHE A 256 -5.49 -9.92 -30.08
CA PHE A 256 -6.55 -9.82 -29.04
C PHE A 256 -7.73 -10.83 -29.20
N HIS A 257 -7.42 -12.10 -29.51
CA HIS A 257 -8.41 -13.19 -29.70
C HIS A 257 -9.09 -13.72 -28.42
N ASP A 258 -10.16 -14.51 -28.56
CA ASP A 258 -10.92 -15.17 -27.48
C ASP A 258 -10.06 -16.09 -26.58
N THR A 259 -10.37 -16.16 -25.28
CA THR A 259 -9.74 -17.04 -24.28
C THR A 259 -10.33 -18.46 -24.24
N GLU A 260 -11.48 -18.69 -24.87
CA GLU A 260 -12.13 -20.01 -24.94
C GLU A 260 -11.19 -21.17 -25.34
N PRO A 261 -10.27 -21.03 -26.31
CA PRO A 261 -9.30 -22.08 -26.63
C PRO A 261 -8.38 -22.46 -25.45
N LEU A 262 -7.95 -21.49 -24.63
CA LEU A 262 -7.14 -21.75 -23.44
C LEU A 262 -7.97 -22.43 -22.33
N VAL A 263 -9.22 -22.02 -22.14
CA VAL A 263 -10.14 -22.67 -21.18
C VAL A 263 -10.39 -24.13 -21.56
N ARG A 264 -10.49 -24.44 -22.86
CA ARG A 264 -10.55 -25.83 -23.34
C ARG A 264 -9.27 -26.60 -23.06
N CYS A 265 -8.10 -26.00 -23.28
CA CYS A 265 -6.82 -26.62 -22.91
C CYS A 265 -6.76 -26.94 -21.41
N LEU A 266 -7.25 -26.03 -20.55
CA LEU A 266 -7.33 -26.26 -19.10
C LEU A 266 -8.18 -27.51 -18.77
N ALA A 267 -9.37 -27.62 -19.38
CA ALA A 267 -10.23 -28.78 -19.18
C ALA A 267 -9.59 -30.09 -19.68
N ASP A 268 -8.92 -30.05 -20.84
CA ASP A 268 -8.22 -31.21 -21.41
C ASP A 268 -7.06 -31.67 -20.52
N TYR A 269 -6.27 -30.74 -19.95
CA TYR A 269 -5.18 -31.08 -19.03
C TYR A 269 -5.70 -31.68 -17.72
N ARG A 270 -6.80 -31.15 -17.17
CA ARG A 270 -7.48 -31.68 -15.97
C ARG A 270 -7.96 -33.11 -16.18
N HIS A 271 -8.62 -33.37 -17.31
CA HIS A 271 -9.08 -34.71 -17.66
C HIS A 271 -7.92 -35.72 -17.73
N ARG A 272 -6.72 -35.27 -18.11
CA ARG A 272 -5.50 -36.09 -18.19
C ARG A 272 -4.64 -36.05 -16.91
N ASN A 273 -5.06 -35.32 -15.88
CA ASN A 273 -4.34 -35.12 -14.62
C ASN A 273 -2.87 -34.66 -14.84
N TYR A 274 -2.65 -33.80 -15.84
CA TYR A 274 -1.34 -33.22 -16.15
C TYR A 274 -1.17 -31.87 -15.46
N LEU A 275 -0.75 -31.92 -14.19
CA LEU A 275 -0.70 -30.76 -13.28
C LEU A 275 0.21 -29.64 -13.80
N LYS A 276 1.32 -29.99 -14.46
CA LYS A 276 2.24 -29.01 -15.06
C LYS A 276 1.55 -28.21 -16.17
N GLY A 277 0.78 -28.86 -17.04
CA GLY A 277 0.00 -28.18 -18.09
C GLY A 277 -1.14 -27.34 -17.50
N GLU A 278 -1.84 -27.87 -16.49
CA GLU A 278 -2.88 -27.15 -15.76
C GLU A 278 -2.35 -25.85 -15.15
N SER A 279 -1.22 -25.93 -14.42
CA SER A 279 -0.59 -24.74 -13.81
C SER A 279 -0.18 -23.71 -14.86
N SER A 280 0.34 -24.15 -16.00
CA SER A 280 0.81 -23.27 -17.08
C SER A 280 -0.36 -22.50 -17.73
N VAL A 281 -1.49 -23.17 -17.96
CA VAL A 281 -2.68 -22.52 -18.53
C VAL A 281 -3.37 -21.61 -17.50
N LEU A 282 -3.42 -22.00 -16.23
CA LEU A 282 -3.97 -21.14 -15.19
C LEU A 282 -3.17 -19.85 -15.03
N LEU A 283 -1.83 -19.90 -15.13
CA LEU A 283 -0.98 -18.72 -15.13
C LEU A 283 -1.30 -17.80 -16.33
N ASP A 284 -1.41 -18.35 -17.54
CA ASP A 284 -1.78 -17.56 -18.73
C ASP A 284 -3.17 -16.93 -18.56
N LEU A 285 -4.17 -17.73 -18.18
CA LEU A 285 -5.56 -17.28 -18.01
C LEU A 285 -5.69 -16.23 -16.90
N SER A 286 -4.94 -16.38 -15.81
CA SER A 286 -4.88 -15.39 -14.74
C SER A 286 -4.30 -14.07 -15.24
N GLN A 287 -3.18 -14.12 -15.96
CA GLN A 287 -2.53 -12.93 -16.52
C GLN A 287 -3.44 -12.23 -17.54
N LEU A 288 -4.09 -12.99 -18.42
CA LEU A 288 -4.99 -12.44 -19.44
C LEU A 288 -6.28 -11.85 -18.86
N ALA A 289 -6.90 -12.53 -17.89
CA ALA A 289 -8.05 -11.99 -17.17
C ALA A 289 -7.66 -10.67 -16.48
N HIS A 290 -6.45 -10.60 -15.91
CA HIS A 290 -5.92 -9.38 -15.33
C HIS A 290 -5.73 -8.26 -16.36
N GLU A 291 -5.06 -8.52 -17.48
CA GLU A 291 -4.84 -7.54 -18.56
C GLU A 291 -6.14 -7.01 -19.18
N ARG A 292 -7.20 -7.83 -19.18
CA ARG A 292 -8.55 -7.44 -19.65
C ARG A 292 -9.40 -6.75 -18.59
N GLY A 293 -8.94 -6.67 -17.34
CA GLY A 293 -9.70 -6.11 -16.22
C GLY A 293 -10.81 -7.03 -15.67
N ASP A 294 -10.82 -8.33 -15.98
CA ASP A 294 -11.73 -9.32 -15.37
C ASP A 294 -11.16 -9.84 -14.04
N ILE A 295 -11.29 -8.97 -13.03
CA ILE A 295 -10.66 -9.12 -11.70
C ILE A 295 -11.17 -10.33 -10.91
N PRO A 296 -12.49 -10.60 -10.83
CA PRO A 296 -13.00 -11.79 -10.13
C PRO A 296 -12.47 -13.09 -10.75
N GLN A 297 -12.40 -13.14 -12.08
CA GLN A 297 -11.93 -14.31 -12.81
C GLN A 297 -10.41 -14.52 -12.64
N ALA A 298 -9.62 -13.44 -12.70
CA ALA A 298 -8.18 -13.51 -12.44
C ALA A 298 -7.87 -14.04 -11.03
N ARG A 299 -8.66 -13.60 -10.03
CA ARG A 299 -8.56 -14.07 -8.64
C ARG A 299 -8.92 -15.55 -8.51
N ASP A 300 -9.99 -15.98 -9.16
CA ASP A 300 -10.41 -17.39 -9.13
C ASP A 300 -9.33 -18.31 -9.72
N TYR A 301 -8.71 -17.93 -10.85
CA TYR A 301 -7.58 -18.69 -11.41
C TYR A 301 -6.38 -18.74 -10.45
N ARG A 302 -6.07 -17.67 -9.71
CA ARG A 302 -4.97 -17.67 -8.72
C ARG A 302 -5.25 -18.54 -7.51
N ARG A 303 -6.49 -18.55 -7.04
CA ARG A 303 -6.93 -19.50 -5.99
C ARG A 303 -6.72 -20.94 -6.46
N GLN A 304 -7.14 -21.26 -7.70
CA GLN A 304 -6.90 -22.57 -8.30
C GLN A 304 -5.41 -22.90 -8.43
N ILE A 305 -4.54 -21.92 -8.77
CA ILE A 305 -3.08 -22.13 -8.78
C ILE A 305 -2.56 -22.49 -7.39
N SER A 306 -3.01 -21.81 -6.34
CA SER A 306 -2.61 -22.11 -4.97
C SER A 306 -3.07 -23.50 -4.55
N GLU A 307 -4.33 -23.86 -4.80
CA GLU A 307 -4.88 -25.19 -4.52
C GLU A 307 -4.11 -26.29 -5.29
N LEU A 308 -3.75 -26.04 -6.55
CA LEU A 308 -2.95 -26.94 -7.36
C LEU A 308 -1.53 -27.08 -6.83
N ALA A 309 -0.91 -25.98 -6.38
CA ALA A 309 0.41 -26.00 -5.77
C ALA A 309 0.41 -26.80 -4.45
N ASP A 310 -0.63 -26.63 -3.63
CA ASP A 310 -0.86 -27.44 -2.43
C ASP A 310 -1.04 -28.91 -2.76
N GLN A 311 -1.78 -29.26 -3.80
CA GLN A 311 -2.00 -30.66 -4.19
C GLN A 311 -0.72 -31.31 -4.73
N SER A 312 0.04 -30.57 -5.54
CA SER A 312 1.24 -31.05 -6.24
C SER A 312 2.53 -30.97 -5.41
N GLY A 313 2.56 -30.16 -4.34
CA GLY A 313 3.78 -29.85 -3.59
C GLY A 313 4.75 -28.92 -4.33
N MET A 314 4.24 -28.07 -5.24
CA MET A 314 5.02 -27.08 -6.00
C MET A 314 4.92 -25.69 -5.38
N GLU A 315 5.53 -25.47 -4.21
CA GLU A 315 5.48 -24.16 -3.50
C GLU A 315 6.03 -22.99 -4.33
N ILE A 316 6.96 -23.24 -5.27
CA ILE A 316 7.44 -22.22 -6.21
C ILE A 316 6.30 -21.55 -7.03
N LEU A 317 5.21 -22.29 -7.30
CA LEU A 317 4.03 -21.74 -7.96
C LEU A 317 3.25 -20.81 -7.03
N LYS A 318 3.22 -21.10 -5.72
CA LYS A 318 2.61 -20.20 -4.74
C LYS A 318 3.39 -18.90 -4.66
N ASP A 319 4.71 -18.95 -4.56
CA ASP A 319 5.52 -17.73 -4.50
C ASP A 319 5.41 -16.86 -5.76
N SER A 320 5.41 -17.50 -6.94
CA SER A 320 5.16 -16.78 -8.20
C SER A 320 3.75 -16.17 -8.22
N GLY A 321 2.74 -16.91 -7.73
CA GLY A 321 1.38 -16.41 -7.56
C GLY A 321 1.26 -15.26 -6.56
N ARG A 322 2.01 -15.30 -5.45
CA ARG A 322 2.05 -14.26 -4.40
C ARG A 322 2.67 -12.96 -4.92
N LEU A 323 3.78 -13.03 -5.64
CA LEU A 323 4.37 -11.85 -6.29
C LEU A 323 3.38 -11.20 -7.27
N ALA A 324 2.72 -12.01 -8.11
CA ALA A 324 1.68 -11.53 -9.03
C ALA A 324 0.43 -10.99 -8.29
N GLN A 325 0.12 -11.54 -7.11
CA GLN A 325 -0.96 -11.06 -6.25
C GLN A 325 -0.61 -9.72 -5.60
N ALA A 326 0.62 -9.55 -5.09
CA ALA A 326 1.10 -8.27 -4.56
C ALA A 326 1.00 -7.16 -5.62
N ASP A 327 1.53 -7.40 -6.82
CA ASP A 327 1.45 -6.44 -7.94
C ASP A 327 0.01 -6.07 -8.28
N PHE A 328 -0.85 -7.08 -8.36
CA PHE A 328 -2.28 -6.89 -8.60
C PHE A 328 -2.95 -6.04 -7.52
N LEU A 329 -2.68 -6.33 -6.23
CA LEU A 329 -3.27 -5.58 -5.12
C LEU A 329 -2.85 -4.11 -5.18
N MET A 330 -1.59 -3.84 -5.51
CA MET A 330 -1.11 -2.47 -5.71
C MET A 330 -1.84 -1.75 -6.85
N ARG A 331 -2.02 -2.41 -8.00
CA ARG A 331 -2.74 -1.83 -9.16
C ARG A 331 -4.21 -1.51 -8.87
N HIS A 332 -4.83 -2.25 -7.95
CA HIS A 332 -6.21 -2.03 -7.52
C HIS A 332 -6.32 -1.19 -6.24
N HIS A 333 -5.23 -0.55 -5.82
CA HIS A 333 -5.15 0.28 -4.62
C HIS A 333 -5.52 -0.43 -3.31
N ALA A 334 -5.46 -1.76 -3.27
CA ALA A 334 -5.51 -2.56 -2.05
C ALA A 334 -4.12 -2.58 -1.38
N LEU A 335 -3.60 -1.38 -1.08
CA LEU A 335 -2.20 -1.19 -0.68
C LEU A 335 -1.88 -1.84 0.67
N GLY A 336 -2.82 -1.83 1.62
CA GLY A 336 -2.65 -2.52 2.90
C GLY A 336 -2.40 -4.02 2.72
N ASP A 337 -3.17 -4.65 1.83
CA ASP A 337 -3.06 -6.08 1.55
C ASP A 337 -1.76 -6.43 0.83
N ALA A 338 -1.35 -5.59 -0.12
CA ALA A 338 -0.08 -5.75 -0.80
C ALA A 338 1.09 -5.67 0.18
N ILE A 339 1.03 -4.72 1.12
CA ILE A 339 2.04 -4.54 2.18
C ILE A 339 2.07 -5.77 3.09
N GLU A 340 0.92 -6.20 3.61
CA GLU A 340 0.84 -7.36 4.51
C GLU A 340 1.37 -8.64 3.85
N LEU A 341 0.96 -8.90 2.60
CA LEU A 341 1.42 -10.07 1.85
C LEU A 341 2.94 -10.04 1.62
N CYS A 342 3.51 -8.89 1.23
CA CYS A 342 4.95 -8.78 1.04
C CYS A 342 5.74 -8.90 2.36
N GLN A 343 5.23 -8.32 3.45
CA GLN A 343 5.87 -8.40 4.77
C GLN A 343 5.86 -9.82 5.31
N ALA A 344 4.77 -10.56 5.13
CA ALA A 344 4.69 -11.93 5.57
C ALA A 344 5.58 -12.88 4.76
N ALA A 345 5.66 -12.67 3.43
CA ALA A 345 6.63 -13.40 2.63
C ALA A 345 8.07 -13.17 3.12
N LEU A 346 8.41 -11.92 3.46
CA LEU A 346 9.72 -11.55 4.03
C LEU A 346 9.98 -12.08 5.44
N ALA A 347 8.95 -12.56 6.15
CA ALA A 347 9.13 -13.20 7.46
C ALA A 347 9.62 -14.66 7.34
N SER A 348 9.54 -15.24 6.13
CA SER A 348 10.04 -16.59 5.83
C SER A 348 11.51 -16.56 5.39
N ASP A 349 12.19 -17.72 5.47
CA ASP A 349 13.58 -17.88 5.01
C ASP A 349 13.62 -18.00 3.48
N LEU A 350 13.63 -16.85 2.79
CA LEU A 350 13.64 -16.76 1.33
C LEU A 350 15.07 -16.56 0.77
N PRO A 351 15.36 -17.08 -0.44
CA PRO A 351 16.58 -16.72 -1.17
C PRO A 351 16.70 -15.20 -1.35
N THR A 352 17.93 -14.67 -1.34
CA THR A 352 18.20 -13.23 -1.41
C THR A 352 17.51 -12.56 -2.60
N PHE A 353 17.53 -13.19 -3.79
CA PHE A 353 16.84 -12.68 -4.97
C PHE A 353 15.32 -12.54 -4.77
N THR A 354 14.68 -13.55 -4.18
CA THR A 354 13.24 -13.53 -3.91
C THR A 354 12.88 -12.50 -2.84
N ALA A 355 13.67 -12.41 -1.77
CA ALA A 355 13.49 -11.41 -0.73
C ALA A 355 13.64 -9.97 -1.27
N ALA A 356 14.64 -9.72 -2.14
CA ALA A 356 14.83 -8.43 -2.79
C ALA A 356 13.63 -8.05 -3.69
N ASN A 357 13.03 -9.00 -4.39
CA ASN A 357 11.79 -8.77 -5.16
C ASN A 357 10.61 -8.35 -4.27
N TYR A 358 10.39 -9.02 -3.13
CA TYR A 358 9.35 -8.61 -2.18
C TYR A 358 9.64 -7.22 -1.58
N ARG A 359 10.91 -6.89 -1.29
CA ARG A 359 11.29 -5.54 -0.83
C ARG A 359 11.00 -4.47 -1.90
N HIS A 360 11.25 -4.77 -3.17
CA HIS A 360 10.91 -3.88 -4.28
C HIS A 360 9.40 -3.62 -4.38
N LEU A 361 8.58 -4.68 -4.29
CA LEU A 361 7.11 -4.55 -4.29
C LEU A 361 6.61 -3.80 -3.05
N LEU A 362 7.18 -4.10 -1.88
CA LEU A 362 6.84 -3.40 -0.63
C LEU A 362 7.15 -1.91 -0.72
N ALA A 363 8.30 -1.54 -1.29
CA ALA A 363 8.64 -0.14 -1.55
C ALA A 363 7.65 0.54 -2.51
N THR A 364 7.19 -0.19 -3.53
CA THR A 364 6.17 0.27 -4.48
C THR A 364 4.85 0.55 -3.76
N ALA A 365 4.40 -0.37 -2.91
CA ALA A 365 3.16 -0.21 -2.15
C ALA A 365 3.23 0.98 -1.18
N TYR A 366 4.35 1.14 -0.45
CA TYR A 366 4.56 2.29 0.42
C TYR A 366 4.64 3.61 -0.35
N SER A 367 5.27 3.62 -1.53
CA SER A 367 5.29 4.80 -2.40
C SER A 367 3.89 5.21 -2.83
N PHE A 368 3.03 4.26 -3.23
CA PHE A 368 1.63 4.55 -3.55
C PHE A 368 0.81 4.99 -2.33
N ALA A 369 1.14 4.49 -1.14
CA ALA A 369 0.55 4.93 0.11
C ALA A 369 1.06 6.31 0.55
N GLY A 370 2.07 6.86 -0.13
CA GLY A 370 2.74 8.13 0.20
C GLY A 370 3.64 8.08 1.44
N ASP A 371 4.01 6.90 1.92
CA ASP A 371 5.07 6.74 2.92
C ASP A 371 6.44 6.68 2.22
N GLY A 372 6.94 7.85 1.83
CA GLY A 372 8.21 7.96 1.09
C GLY A 372 9.43 7.48 1.88
N LEU A 373 9.40 7.51 3.22
CA LEU A 373 10.52 7.06 4.05
C LEU A 373 10.60 5.53 4.11
N ALA A 374 9.47 4.86 4.33
CA ALA A 374 9.40 3.40 4.26
C ALA A 374 9.75 2.91 2.84
N ALA A 375 9.23 3.59 1.81
CA ALA A 375 9.55 3.27 0.42
C ALA A 375 11.06 3.38 0.13
N LEU A 376 11.72 4.47 0.55
CA LEU A 376 13.17 4.65 0.39
C LEU A 376 13.99 3.58 1.12
N THR A 377 13.56 3.20 2.32
CA THR A 377 14.25 2.19 3.13
C THR A 377 14.24 0.84 2.42
N HIS A 378 13.07 0.39 1.96
CA HIS A 378 12.93 -0.90 1.30
C HIS A 378 13.59 -0.93 -0.08
N ILE A 379 13.47 0.14 -0.89
CA ILE A 379 14.02 0.15 -2.24
C ILE A 379 15.55 0.22 -2.24
N ARG A 380 16.16 0.96 -1.30
CA ARG A 380 17.62 0.99 -1.14
C ARG A 380 18.15 -0.40 -0.76
N GLN A 381 17.48 -1.08 0.16
CA GLN A 381 17.86 -2.43 0.55
C GLN A 381 17.72 -3.42 -0.62
N ALA A 382 16.62 -3.35 -1.37
CA ALA A 382 16.42 -4.18 -2.56
C ALA A 382 17.52 -3.95 -3.61
N LEU A 383 17.89 -2.69 -3.88
CA LEU A 383 18.96 -2.34 -4.81
C LEU A 383 20.31 -2.93 -4.36
N ILE A 384 20.68 -2.77 -3.08
CA ILE A 384 21.91 -3.33 -2.52
C ILE A 384 21.96 -4.85 -2.69
N GLU A 385 20.85 -5.53 -2.40
CA GLU A 385 20.77 -6.99 -2.51
C GLU A 385 20.86 -7.47 -3.95
N PHE A 386 20.17 -6.81 -4.89
CA PHE A 386 20.27 -7.14 -6.31
C PHE A 386 21.68 -6.89 -6.85
N GLU A 387 22.35 -5.80 -6.46
CA GLU A 387 23.75 -5.54 -6.85
C GLU A 387 24.71 -6.57 -6.25
N ALA A 388 24.52 -6.95 -4.97
CA ALA A 388 25.37 -7.91 -4.28
C ALA A 388 25.37 -9.30 -4.94
N ILE A 389 24.24 -9.71 -5.52
CA ILE A 389 24.08 -11.00 -6.23
C ILE A 389 24.27 -10.86 -7.75
N GLY A 390 24.57 -9.66 -8.26
CA GLY A 390 24.74 -9.42 -9.70
C GLY A 390 23.45 -9.55 -10.53
N ALA A 391 22.28 -9.34 -9.92
CA ALA A 391 20.98 -9.30 -10.59
C ALA A 391 20.76 -7.96 -11.30
N GLU A 392 21.56 -7.68 -12.34
CA GLU A 392 21.62 -6.35 -12.96
C GLU A 392 20.28 -5.83 -13.49
N SER A 393 19.43 -6.66 -14.09
CA SER A 393 18.12 -6.20 -14.59
C SER A 393 17.17 -5.81 -13.44
N SER A 394 17.15 -6.59 -12.36
CA SER A 394 16.35 -6.26 -11.17
C SER A 394 16.91 -5.06 -10.42
N ALA A 395 18.24 -4.94 -10.31
CA ALA A 395 18.91 -3.76 -9.77
C ALA A 395 18.60 -2.51 -10.59
N SER A 396 18.57 -2.62 -11.92
CA SER A 396 18.22 -1.52 -12.83
C SER A 396 16.76 -1.03 -12.63
N LEU A 397 15.81 -1.95 -12.42
CA LEU A 397 14.43 -1.62 -12.05
C LEU A 397 14.36 -0.93 -10.68
N ALA A 398 15.06 -1.47 -9.68
CA ALA A 398 15.13 -0.91 -8.33
C ALA A 398 15.77 0.49 -8.31
N ALA A 399 16.81 0.72 -9.11
CA ALA A 399 17.47 2.00 -9.26
C ALA A 399 16.53 3.06 -9.86
N ARG A 400 15.78 2.71 -10.91
CA ARG A 400 14.75 3.60 -11.48
C ARG A 400 13.69 3.96 -10.43
N MET A 401 13.24 2.97 -9.66
CA MET A 401 12.23 3.19 -8.63
C MET A 401 12.76 4.09 -7.49
N LEU A 402 14.00 3.86 -7.04
CA LEU A 402 14.67 4.71 -6.07
C LEU A 402 14.76 6.16 -6.58
N ALA A 403 15.19 6.36 -7.82
CA ALA A 403 15.25 7.67 -8.45
C ALA A 403 13.86 8.35 -8.52
N SER A 404 12.81 7.59 -8.86
CA SER A 404 11.43 8.11 -8.91
C SER A 404 10.91 8.52 -7.53
N ILE A 405 11.18 7.73 -6.49
CA ILE A 405 10.78 8.06 -5.11
C ILE A 405 11.52 9.31 -4.62
N LEU A 406 12.84 9.40 -4.88
CA LEU A 406 13.64 10.59 -4.56
C LEU A 406 13.11 11.85 -5.27
N ASP A 407 12.84 11.77 -6.58
CA ASP A 407 12.31 12.90 -7.35
C ASP A 407 10.93 13.37 -6.84
N SER A 408 10.06 12.42 -6.44
CA SER A 408 8.72 12.73 -5.92
C SER A 408 8.73 13.58 -4.64
N ARG A 409 9.82 13.55 -3.87
CA ARG A 409 9.99 14.33 -2.63
C ARG A 409 10.28 15.80 -2.90
N ARG A 410 10.71 16.16 -4.12
CA ARG A 410 10.96 17.54 -4.57
C ARG A 410 11.94 18.29 -3.68
N GLN A 411 13.03 17.63 -3.27
CA GLN A 411 14.09 18.22 -2.44
C GLN A 411 15.36 18.41 -3.27
N GLU A 412 16.03 19.55 -3.09
CA GLU A 412 17.26 19.88 -3.85
C GLU A 412 18.37 18.84 -3.65
N ALA A 413 18.51 18.33 -2.42
CA ALA A 413 19.49 17.31 -2.07
C ALA A 413 19.21 15.95 -2.76
N ASP A 414 17.93 15.60 -2.93
CA ASP A 414 17.52 14.33 -3.51
C ASP A 414 17.79 14.29 -5.03
N TRP A 415 17.57 15.40 -5.74
CA TRP A 415 17.76 15.40 -7.19
C TRP A 415 19.21 15.20 -7.65
N ALA A 416 20.20 15.62 -6.85
CA ALA A 416 21.60 15.34 -7.15
C ALA A 416 21.91 13.83 -7.06
N GLU A 417 21.22 13.11 -6.18
CA GLU A 417 21.28 11.64 -6.11
C GLU A 417 20.56 11.01 -7.31
N VAL A 418 19.40 11.54 -7.70
CA VAL A 418 18.64 11.11 -8.90
C VAL A 418 19.51 11.18 -10.15
N ASP A 419 20.15 12.32 -10.43
CA ASP A 419 21.01 12.48 -11.62
C ASP A 419 22.10 11.41 -11.66
N ARG A 420 22.81 11.17 -10.54
CA ARG A 420 23.87 10.15 -10.46
C ARG A 420 23.34 8.73 -10.71
N ILE A 421 22.19 8.39 -10.13
CA ILE A 421 21.57 7.08 -10.32
C ILE A 421 21.20 6.88 -11.79
N LEU A 422 20.54 7.86 -12.40
CA LEU A 422 20.09 7.77 -13.79
C LEU A 422 21.29 7.71 -14.76
N GLU A 423 22.30 8.57 -14.58
CA GLU A 423 23.50 8.57 -15.43
C GLU A 423 24.24 7.23 -15.41
N ASP A 424 24.49 6.68 -14.22
CA ASP A 424 25.20 5.39 -14.07
C ASP A 424 24.38 4.25 -14.68
N TRP A 425 23.10 4.13 -14.32
CA TRP A 425 22.28 3.01 -14.76
C TRP A 425 21.88 3.08 -16.23
N ILE A 426 21.65 4.27 -16.81
CA ILE A 426 21.49 4.41 -18.26
C ILE A 426 22.74 3.89 -18.98
N ALA A 427 23.93 4.28 -18.51
CA ALA A 427 25.17 3.82 -19.12
C ALA A 427 25.37 2.31 -18.98
N ARG A 428 24.98 1.70 -17.84
CA ARG A 428 24.97 0.24 -17.65
C ARG A 428 23.99 -0.45 -18.60
N ASP A 429 22.74 0.04 -18.68
CA ASP A 429 21.67 -0.52 -19.51
C ASP A 429 22.02 -0.48 -21.00
N VAL A 430 22.56 0.64 -21.49
CA VAL A 430 23.01 0.75 -22.88
C VAL A 430 24.17 -0.19 -23.18
N ARG A 431 25.13 -0.35 -22.25
CA ARG A 431 26.26 -1.28 -22.42
C ARG A 431 25.83 -2.74 -22.47
N ARG A 432 24.78 -3.11 -21.73
CA ARG A 432 24.24 -4.48 -21.65
C ARG A 432 23.11 -4.77 -22.64
N ASP A 433 22.84 -3.84 -23.56
CA ASP A 433 21.76 -3.94 -24.57
C ASP A 433 20.34 -4.08 -23.98
N ASP A 434 20.13 -3.62 -22.73
CA ASP A 434 18.81 -3.57 -22.10
C ASP A 434 18.12 -2.23 -22.45
N VAL A 435 17.70 -2.14 -23.71
CA VAL A 435 17.23 -0.91 -24.33
C VAL A 435 15.96 -0.36 -23.69
N ASP A 436 15.02 -1.25 -23.30
CA ASP A 436 13.78 -0.83 -22.64
C ASP A 436 14.09 -0.21 -21.27
N ALA A 437 14.97 -0.81 -20.47
CA ALA A 437 15.38 -0.28 -19.18
C ALA A 437 16.07 1.10 -19.30
N ALA A 438 16.86 1.30 -20.36
CA ALA A 438 17.48 2.59 -20.67
C ALA A 438 16.44 3.66 -21.03
N ILE A 439 15.51 3.34 -21.94
CA ILE A 439 14.41 4.24 -22.34
C ILE A 439 13.60 4.69 -21.12
N ASN A 440 13.20 3.75 -20.26
CA ASN A 440 12.49 4.05 -19.01
C ASN A 440 13.21 5.08 -18.12
N LYS A 441 14.55 5.06 -18.09
CA LYS A 441 15.34 6.00 -17.27
C LYS A 441 15.52 7.35 -17.95
N TYR A 442 15.61 7.39 -19.28
CA TYR A 442 15.55 8.64 -20.02
C TYR A 442 14.21 9.35 -19.86
N GLU A 443 13.09 8.61 -19.87
CA GLU A 443 11.76 9.13 -19.56
C GLU A 443 11.73 9.79 -18.17
N LEU A 444 12.25 9.09 -17.15
CA LEU A 444 12.34 9.61 -15.78
C LEU A 444 13.30 10.81 -15.67
N ALA A 445 14.39 10.82 -16.43
CA ALA A 445 15.31 11.96 -16.48
C ALA A 445 14.60 13.22 -17.03
N ALA A 446 13.82 13.07 -18.11
CA ALA A 446 13.00 14.15 -18.65
C ALA A 446 11.97 14.66 -17.63
N HIS A 447 11.28 13.73 -16.93
CA HIS A 447 10.34 14.08 -15.86
C HIS A 447 11.00 14.83 -14.69
N THR A 448 12.18 14.38 -14.28
CA THR A 448 12.96 15.02 -13.20
C THR A 448 13.32 16.46 -13.56
N ARG A 449 13.67 16.73 -14.83
CA ARG A 449 13.94 18.09 -15.32
C ARG A 449 12.70 18.99 -15.27
N VAL A 450 11.53 18.46 -15.64
CA VAL A 450 10.25 19.18 -15.49
C VAL A 450 9.92 19.44 -14.01
N ASN A 451 10.13 18.47 -13.12
CA ASN A 451 9.92 18.67 -11.69
C ASN A 451 10.85 19.74 -11.09
N ARG A 452 12.13 19.77 -11.50
CA ARG A 452 13.07 20.84 -11.11
C ARG A 452 12.61 22.22 -11.61
N LEU A 453 12.15 22.32 -12.86
CA LEU A 453 11.62 23.57 -13.43
C LEU A 453 10.46 24.13 -12.58
N LEU A 454 9.60 23.26 -12.07
CA LEU A 454 8.40 23.64 -11.33
C LEU A 454 8.65 23.90 -9.84
N TYR A 455 9.50 23.09 -9.21
CA TYR A 455 9.57 23.00 -7.75
C TYR A 455 10.93 23.35 -7.15
N SER A 456 12.02 23.40 -7.93
CA SER A 456 13.35 23.74 -7.38
C SER A 456 13.39 25.22 -6.99
N PRO A 457 13.80 25.57 -5.76
CA PRO A 457 14.05 26.97 -5.41
C PRO A 457 15.17 27.60 -6.25
N THR A 458 16.13 26.79 -6.71
CA THR A 458 17.31 27.23 -7.47
C THR A 458 17.00 27.40 -8.96
N TRP A 459 16.25 26.45 -9.53
CA TRP A 459 16.07 26.33 -10.98
C TRP A 459 14.66 26.69 -11.46
N ARG A 460 13.81 27.24 -10.58
CA ARG A 460 12.42 27.55 -10.92
C ARG A 460 12.33 28.45 -12.15
N GLY A 461 11.60 27.99 -13.16
CA GLY A 461 11.39 28.75 -14.40
C GLY A 461 12.59 28.81 -15.36
N ASP A 462 13.69 28.10 -15.07
CA ASP A 462 14.81 27.98 -16.00
C ASP A 462 14.46 27.07 -17.18
N THR A 463 14.18 27.66 -18.33
CA THR A 463 13.74 26.94 -19.54
C THR A 463 14.82 26.04 -20.14
N THR A 464 16.10 26.18 -19.76
CA THR A 464 17.16 25.27 -20.23
C THR A 464 16.90 23.82 -19.81
N LEU A 465 16.21 23.60 -18.68
CA LEU A 465 15.77 22.28 -18.23
C LEU A 465 14.81 21.60 -19.22
N LEU A 466 14.04 22.37 -20.01
CA LEU A 466 13.15 21.82 -21.04
C LEU A 466 13.95 21.30 -22.24
N ASP A 467 15.10 21.91 -22.53
CA ASP A 467 15.99 21.47 -23.60
C ASP A 467 16.77 20.22 -23.18
N ASP A 468 17.22 20.16 -21.92
CA ASP A 468 17.78 18.93 -21.32
C ASP A 468 16.77 17.78 -21.35
N ALA A 469 15.50 18.06 -21.02
CA ALA A 469 14.43 17.07 -21.09
C ALA A 469 14.20 16.58 -22.53
N GLU A 470 14.16 17.49 -23.52
CA GLU A 470 14.03 17.13 -24.93
C GLU A 470 15.22 16.29 -25.42
N GLN A 471 16.43 16.57 -24.94
CA GLN A 471 17.62 15.79 -25.25
C GLN A 471 17.50 14.35 -24.71
N ALA A 472 17.02 14.19 -23.48
CA ALA A 472 16.74 12.87 -22.90
C ALA A 472 15.69 12.10 -23.71
N LEU A 473 14.58 12.76 -24.11
CA LEU A 473 13.54 12.13 -24.92
C LEU A 473 14.05 11.74 -26.32
N SER A 474 14.90 12.56 -26.93
CA SER A 474 15.52 12.26 -28.23
C SER A 474 16.50 11.09 -28.15
N ALA A 475 17.25 10.98 -27.04
CA ALA A 475 18.09 9.82 -26.78
C ALA A 475 17.25 8.53 -26.62
N ALA A 476 16.13 8.60 -25.90
CA ALA A 476 15.18 7.49 -25.79
C ALA A 476 14.57 7.11 -27.15
N GLU A 477 14.19 8.08 -27.97
CA GLU A 477 13.58 7.83 -29.29
C GLU A 477 14.55 7.10 -30.24
N SER A 478 15.85 7.45 -30.21
CA SER A 478 16.88 6.79 -31.02
C SER A 478 17.03 5.29 -30.73
N LEU A 479 16.50 4.84 -29.60
CA LEU A 479 16.55 3.47 -29.13
C LEU A 479 15.30 2.64 -29.50
N LEU A 480 14.20 3.29 -29.90
CA LEU A 480 12.91 2.62 -30.14
C LEU A 480 12.94 1.56 -31.24
N ASP A 481 13.76 1.77 -32.28
CA ASP A 481 13.86 0.86 -33.43
C ASP A 481 14.47 -0.50 -33.04
N ARG A 482 15.03 -0.62 -31.83
CA ARG A 482 15.59 -1.85 -31.27
C ARG A 482 14.58 -2.65 -30.45
N LEU A 483 13.38 -2.11 -30.18
CA LEU A 483 12.33 -2.80 -29.40
C LEU A 483 11.38 -3.64 -30.29
N GLN A 484 10.54 -4.47 -29.66
CA GLN A 484 9.42 -5.15 -30.33
C GLN A 484 8.33 -4.16 -30.77
N ASP A 485 7.63 -4.38 -31.87
CA ASP A 485 6.70 -3.38 -32.45
C ASP A 485 5.63 -2.92 -31.46
N ARG A 486 5.09 -3.84 -30.64
CA ARG A 486 4.12 -3.53 -29.59
C ARG A 486 4.72 -2.67 -28.47
N GLU A 487 5.89 -3.03 -27.96
CA GLU A 487 6.57 -2.28 -26.88
C GLU A 487 7.14 -0.95 -27.41
N SER A 488 7.67 -0.94 -28.63
CA SER A 488 8.10 0.27 -29.35
C SER A 488 6.93 1.24 -29.53
N GLY A 489 5.74 0.74 -29.90
CA GLY A 489 4.52 1.55 -29.96
C GLY A 489 4.13 2.13 -28.60
N ARG A 490 4.18 1.33 -27.54
CA ARG A 490 3.93 1.77 -26.16
C ARG A 490 4.88 2.90 -25.73
N ARG A 491 6.19 2.67 -25.90
CA ARG A 491 7.23 3.64 -25.56
C ARG A 491 7.15 4.90 -26.39
N ARG A 492 6.89 4.78 -27.69
CA ARG A 492 6.67 5.92 -28.59
C ARG A 492 5.53 6.81 -28.10
N ALA A 493 4.39 6.22 -27.73
CA ALA A 493 3.26 6.97 -27.17
C ALA A 493 3.61 7.64 -25.83
N GLY A 494 4.39 6.97 -24.96
CA GLY A 494 4.92 7.54 -23.73
C GLY A 494 5.81 8.76 -23.96
N LEU A 495 6.76 8.66 -24.89
CA LEU A 495 7.63 9.78 -25.28
C LEU A 495 6.84 10.94 -25.90
N GLN A 496 5.83 10.64 -26.73
CA GLN A 496 4.92 11.66 -27.28
C GLN A 496 4.17 12.41 -26.18
N MET A 497 3.64 11.69 -25.17
CA MET A 497 2.97 12.30 -24.03
C MET A 497 3.91 13.24 -23.25
N LEU A 498 5.15 12.82 -22.99
CA LEU A 498 6.15 13.65 -22.32
C LEU A 498 6.54 14.88 -23.14
N ARG A 499 6.73 14.75 -24.47
CA ARG A 499 6.94 15.89 -25.36
C ARG A 499 5.77 16.87 -25.33
N GLY A 500 4.55 16.37 -25.28
CA GLY A 500 3.36 17.19 -25.07
C GLY A 500 3.47 18.02 -23.79
N GLN A 501 3.91 17.42 -22.68
CA GLN A 501 4.13 18.15 -21.42
C GLN A 501 5.21 19.24 -21.56
N LEU A 502 6.29 18.97 -22.32
CA LEU A 502 7.30 19.99 -22.63
C LEU A 502 6.70 21.14 -23.46
N SER A 503 5.91 20.84 -24.50
CA SER A 503 5.18 21.85 -25.29
C SER A 503 4.28 22.71 -24.40
N PHE A 504 3.53 22.09 -23.48
CA PHE A 504 2.70 22.82 -22.53
C PHE A 504 3.52 23.80 -21.68
N HIS A 505 4.66 23.36 -21.14
CA HIS A 505 5.55 24.23 -20.36
C HIS A 505 6.26 25.30 -21.20
N ARG A 506 6.38 25.11 -22.52
CA ARG A 506 6.81 26.14 -23.49
C ARG A 506 5.68 27.10 -23.91
N GLY A 507 4.46 26.89 -23.45
CA GLY A 507 3.27 27.70 -23.80
C GLY A 507 2.56 27.27 -25.08
N ASP A 508 2.85 26.09 -25.63
CA ASP A 508 2.20 25.53 -26.81
C ASP A 508 1.10 24.52 -26.44
N SER A 509 -0.09 25.05 -26.15
CA SER A 509 -1.28 24.24 -25.78
C SER A 509 -1.80 23.37 -26.94
N GLU A 510 -1.69 23.82 -28.19
CA GLU A 510 -2.14 23.05 -29.35
C GLU A 510 -1.22 21.85 -29.61
N GLY A 511 0.09 22.04 -29.47
CA GLY A 511 1.08 20.96 -29.55
C GLY A 511 0.92 19.93 -28.44
N PHE A 512 0.57 20.38 -27.22
CA PHE A 512 0.25 19.48 -26.10
C PHE A 512 -0.95 18.59 -26.42
N GLU A 513 -2.06 19.17 -26.86
CA GLU A 513 -3.29 18.41 -27.16
C GLU A 513 -3.06 17.41 -28.30
N ARG A 514 -2.39 17.84 -29.37
CA ARG A 514 -2.06 16.98 -30.51
C ARG A 514 -1.25 15.76 -30.08
N SER A 515 -0.22 15.99 -29.27
CA SER A 515 0.65 14.92 -28.76
C SER A 515 -0.12 13.92 -27.89
N LEU A 516 -1.05 14.39 -27.05
CA LEU A 516 -1.90 13.52 -26.25
C LEU A 516 -2.87 12.69 -27.08
N ARG A 517 -3.49 13.29 -28.12
CA ARG A 517 -4.41 12.58 -29.03
C ARG A 517 -3.68 11.52 -29.85
N ASP A 518 -2.49 11.83 -30.37
CA ASP A 518 -1.67 10.88 -31.12
C ASP A 518 -1.22 9.71 -30.23
N ALA A 519 -0.81 10.00 -28.99
CA ALA A 519 -0.47 8.98 -27.99
C ALA A 519 -1.70 8.11 -27.65
N GLU A 520 -2.86 8.71 -27.46
CA GLU A 520 -4.12 8.00 -27.15
C GLU A 520 -4.51 7.02 -28.26
N VAL A 521 -4.43 7.46 -29.54
CA VAL A 521 -4.70 6.62 -30.70
C VAL A 521 -3.71 5.45 -30.75
N THR A 522 -2.43 5.72 -30.49
CA THR A 522 -1.38 4.71 -30.48
C THR A 522 -1.61 3.68 -29.38
N TYR A 523 -1.89 4.12 -28.14
CA TYR A 523 -2.20 3.22 -27.03
C TYR A 523 -3.45 2.38 -27.29
N ARG A 524 -4.51 3.00 -27.83
CA ARG A 524 -5.75 2.28 -28.15
C ARG A 524 -5.52 1.23 -29.23
N ALA A 525 -4.80 1.57 -30.30
CA ALA A 525 -4.47 0.64 -31.38
C ALA A 525 -3.61 -0.53 -30.89
N ALA A 526 -2.75 -0.30 -29.91
CA ALA A 526 -1.90 -1.33 -29.29
C ALA A 526 -2.56 -2.04 -28.09
N GLY A 527 -3.82 -1.72 -27.76
CA GLY A 527 -4.62 -2.34 -26.69
C GLY A 527 -4.21 -1.97 -25.26
N PHE A 528 -3.50 -0.86 -25.06
CA PHE A 528 -3.15 -0.32 -23.74
C PHE A 528 -4.28 0.57 -23.20
N ALA A 529 -5.34 -0.06 -22.70
CA ALA A 529 -6.58 0.63 -22.31
C ALA A 529 -6.38 1.61 -21.13
N MET A 530 -5.52 1.27 -20.17
CA MET A 530 -5.22 2.15 -19.03
C MET A 530 -4.49 3.41 -19.49
N GLU A 531 -3.44 3.26 -20.30
CA GLU A 531 -2.68 4.38 -20.82
C GLU A 531 -3.54 5.28 -21.73
N SER A 532 -4.42 4.69 -22.56
CA SER A 532 -5.43 5.43 -23.32
C SER A 532 -6.39 6.22 -22.42
N ALA A 533 -6.89 5.62 -21.34
CA ALA A 533 -7.74 6.32 -20.36
C ALA A 533 -6.99 7.47 -19.66
N ASN A 534 -5.70 7.29 -19.35
CA ASN A 534 -4.86 8.34 -18.78
C ASN A 534 -4.67 9.52 -19.76
N CYS A 535 -4.48 9.26 -21.06
CA CYS A 535 -4.44 10.31 -22.07
C CYS A 535 -5.76 11.09 -22.11
N ARG A 536 -6.91 10.39 -22.10
CA ARG A 536 -8.23 11.03 -22.05
C ARG A 536 -8.40 11.89 -20.80
N TYR A 537 -7.99 11.41 -19.63
CA TYR A 537 -8.01 12.19 -18.40
C TYR A 537 -7.21 13.50 -18.52
N LEU A 538 -5.99 13.45 -19.09
CA LEU A 538 -5.16 14.63 -19.30
C LEU A 538 -5.75 15.62 -20.31
N ILE A 539 -6.29 15.13 -21.43
CA ILE A 539 -7.02 15.95 -22.42
C ILE A 539 -8.23 16.63 -21.75
N GLY A 540 -8.95 15.87 -20.93
CA GLY A 540 -10.09 16.36 -20.16
C GLY A 540 -9.72 17.51 -19.21
N ILE A 541 -8.61 17.37 -18.48
CA ILE A 541 -8.08 18.45 -17.62
C ILE A 541 -7.67 19.67 -18.43
N GLN A 542 -7.04 19.48 -19.59
CA GLN A 542 -6.66 20.60 -20.46
C GLN A 542 -7.88 21.39 -20.90
N HIS A 543 -8.93 20.73 -21.40
CA HIS A 543 -10.16 21.40 -21.78
C HIS A 543 -10.93 21.97 -20.59
N LEU A 544 -10.87 21.35 -19.41
CA LEU A 544 -11.40 21.95 -18.17
C LEU A 544 -10.69 23.29 -17.88
N ASN A 545 -9.37 23.35 -18.02
CA ASN A 545 -8.61 24.58 -17.81
C ASN A 545 -9.00 25.65 -18.83
N LEU A 546 -9.13 25.30 -20.11
CA LEU A 546 -9.62 26.22 -21.16
C LEU A 546 -11.07 26.65 -20.92
N ALA A 547 -11.92 25.76 -20.40
CA ALA A 547 -13.30 26.07 -20.04
C ALA A 547 -13.40 27.08 -18.88
N ASN A 548 -12.35 27.25 -18.07
CA ASN A 548 -12.29 28.33 -17.08
C ASN A 548 -12.21 29.72 -17.75
N GLU A 549 -11.66 29.81 -18.96
CA GLU A 549 -11.60 31.06 -19.72
C GLU A 549 -12.83 31.20 -20.62
N GLN A 550 -13.10 30.17 -21.42
CA GLN A 550 -14.19 30.14 -22.38
C GLN A 550 -14.94 28.80 -22.31
N LEU A 551 -16.16 28.83 -21.76
CA LEU A 551 -16.93 27.61 -21.50
C LEU A 551 -17.22 26.77 -22.77
N SER A 552 -17.67 27.42 -23.84
CA SER A 552 -17.91 26.77 -25.15
C SER A 552 -16.82 27.17 -26.14
N PRO A 553 -16.15 26.23 -26.83
CA PRO A 553 -16.57 24.83 -27.05
C PRO A 553 -16.03 23.80 -26.03
N HIS A 554 -15.22 24.22 -25.06
CA HIS A 554 -14.37 23.31 -24.28
C HIS A 554 -15.09 22.43 -23.26
N PHE A 555 -16.28 22.83 -22.78
CA PHE A 555 -17.03 22.04 -21.80
C PHE A 555 -17.32 20.62 -22.28
N GLY A 556 -17.79 20.45 -23.53
CA GLY A 556 -18.13 19.14 -24.08
C GLY A 556 -16.92 18.24 -24.25
N GLU A 557 -15.78 18.79 -24.69
CA GLU A 557 -14.52 18.04 -24.79
C GLU A 557 -14.00 17.63 -23.40
N ALA A 558 -14.07 18.52 -22.42
CA ALA A 558 -13.65 18.22 -21.05
C ALA A 558 -14.51 17.10 -20.44
N GLU A 559 -15.83 17.25 -20.52
CA GLU A 559 -16.81 16.31 -19.95
C GLU A 559 -16.67 14.92 -20.57
N SER A 560 -16.68 14.84 -21.91
CA SER A 560 -16.61 13.58 -22.65
C SER A 560 -15.35 12.78 -22.29
N ASN A 561 -14.18 13.44 -22.33
CA ASN A 561 -12.91 12.78 -22.05
C ASN A 561 -12.77 12.35 -20.58
N LEU A 562 -13.20 13.18 -19.62
CA LEU A 562 -13.18 12.83 -18.20
C LEU A 562 -14.16 11.69 -17.88
N PHE A 563 -15.35 11.70 -18.48
CA PHE A 563 -16.35 10.65 -18.28
C PHE A 563 -15.88 9.31 -18.85
N ASP A 564 -15.27 9.31 -20.03
CA ASP A 564 -14.71 8.11 -20.62
C ASP A 564 -13.56 7.52 -19.80
N ALA A 565 -12.69 8.38 -19.25
CA ALA A 565 -11.64 7.96 -18.34
C ALA A 565 -12.23 7.39 -17.03
N LEU A 566 -13.22 8.07 -16.44
CA LEU A 566 -13.93 7.61 -15.24
C LEU A 566 -14.55 6.22 -15.45
N ARG A 567 -15.26 6.01 -16.56
CA ARG A 567 -15.89 4.72 -16.89
C ARG A 567 -14.87 3.59 -16.93
N TYR A 568 -13.69 3.84 -17.51
CA TYR A 568 -12.61 2.85 -17.48
C TYR A 568 -12.13 2.58 -16.06
N TYR A 569 -11.83 3.64 -15.28
CA TYR A 569 -11.33 3.49 -13.92
C TYR A 569 -12.32 2.78 -12.99
N GLU A 570 -13.64 3.03 -13.14
CA GLU A 570 -14.68 2.32 -12.39
C GLU A 570 -14.73 0.83 -12.75
N GLN A 571 -14.70 0.50 -14.05
CA GLN A 571 -14.68 -0.89 -14.53
C GLN A 571 -13.43 -1.63 -14.03
N ALA A 572 -12.28 -0.95 -14.02
CA ALA A 572 -11.02 -1.46 -13.51
C ALA A 572 -10.87 -1.37 -11.98
N ARG A 573 -11.88 -0.84 -11.26
CA ARG A 573 -11.87 -0.62 -9.81
C ARG A 573 -10.67 0.23 -9.31
N MET A 574 -10.18 1.15 -10.14
CA MET A 574 -9.10 2.07 -9.80
C MET A 574 -9.62 3.25 -8.98
N ARG A 575 -10.02 3.00 -7.72
CA ARG A 575 -10.74 3.96 -6.86
C ARG A 575 -10.09 5.34 -6.76
N SER A 576 -8.75 5.43 -6.66
CA SER A 576 -8.08 6.74 -6.60
C SER A 576 -8.26 7.53 -7.90
N ASN A 577 -8.12 6.87 -9.06
CA ASN A 577 -8.32 7.50 -10.36
C ASN A 577 -9.79 7.84 -10.61
N SER A 578 -10.73 6.97 -10.20
CA SER A 578 -12.16 7.26 -10.23
C SER A 578 -12.50 8.50 -9.39
N ALA A 579 -12.03 8.57 -8.15
CA ALA A 579 -12.24 9.73 -7.27
C ALA A 579 -11.65 11.02 -7.86
N ASP A 580 -10.47 10.94 -8.46
CA ASP A 580 -9.81 12.08 -9.11
C ASP A 580 -10.58 12.58 -10.33
N SER A 581 -11.03 11.66 -11.19
CA SER A 581 -11.90 12.00 -12.33
C SER A 581 -13.23 12.61 -11.90
N ARG A 582 -13.87 12.07 -10.86
CA ARG A 582 -15.10 12.66 -10.29
C ARG A 582 -14.86 14.06 -9.72
N PHE A 583 -13.74 14.29 -9.03
CA PHE A 583 -13.37 15.62 -8.57
C PHE A 583 -13.16 16.60 -9.74
N MET A 584 -12.52 16.19 -10.83
CA MET A 584 -12.34 17.04 -12.01
C MET A 584 -13.67 17.34 -12.72
N LEU A 585 -14.57 16.36 -12.81
CA LEU A 585 -15.95 16.56 -13.28
C LEU A 585 -16.67 17.56 -12.37
N ALA A 586 -16.65 17.39 -11.05
CA ALA A 586 -17.27 18.34 -10.14
C ALA A 586 -16.77 19.78 -10.36
N ARG A 587 -15.44 19.97 -10.53
CA ARG A 587 -14.87 21.27 -10.88
C ARG A 587 -15.39 21.82 -12.20
N LEU A 588 -15.52 20.99 -13.24
CA LEU A 588 -16.09 21.38 -14.53
C LEU A 588 -17.52 21.92 -14.38
N TYR A 589 -18.35 21.19 -13.63
CA TYR A 589 -19.74 21.55 -13.39
C TYR A 589 -19.90 22.80 -12.53
N VAL A 590 -19.08 22.98 -11.48
CA VAL A 590 -19.05 24.23 -10.70
C VAL A 590 -18.64 25.41 -11.59
N ASN A 591 -17.62 25.23 -12.42
CA ASN A 591 -17.16 26.25 -13.35
C ASN A 591 -18.25 26.66 -14.37
N ALA A 592 -18.98 25.69 -14.92
CA ALA A 592 -20.13 25.94 -15.79
C ALA A 592 -21.25 26.70 -15.04
N ALA A 593 -21.57 26.28 -13.82
CA ALA A 593 -22.66 26.85 -13.02
C ALA A 593 -22.50 28.36 -12.77
N VAL A 594 -21.27 28.83 -12.54
CA VAL A 594 -20.96 30.25 -12.36
C VAL A 594 -21.36 31.09 -13.59
N ARG A 595 -21.30 30.49 -14.79
CA ARG A 595 -21.59 31.15 -16.09
C ARG A 595 -23.00 30.86 -16.62
N SER A 596 -23.77 30.03 -15.93
CA SER A 596 -25.11 29.63 -16.35
C SER A 596 -26.23 30.44 -15.67
N PRO A 597 -27.41 30.56 -16.32
CA PRO A 597 -28.63 31.10 -15.70
C PRO A 597 -29.04 30.33 -14.44
N SER A 598 -29.88 30.95 -13.58
CA SER A 598 -30.21 30.43 -12.25
C SER A 598 -30.81 29.02 -12.24
N GLU A 599 -31.67 28.68 -13.20
CA GLU A 599 -32.32 27.35 -13.27
C GLU A 599 -31.31 26.24 -13.61
N VAL A 600 -30.45 26.48 -14.61
CA VAL A 600 -29.40 25.52 -15.03
C VAL A 600 -28.27 25.46 -14.00
N ARG A 601 -27.96 26.60 -13.37
CA ARG A 601 -26.93 26.69 -12.32
C ARG A 601 -27.18 25.69 -11.19
N GLN A 602 -28.41 25.55 -10.72
CA GLN A 602 -28.69 24.64 -9.62
C GLN A 602 -28.49 23.17 -10.02
N GLN A 603 -28.96 22.78 -11.20
CA GLN A 603 -28.75 21.43 -11.72
C GLN A 603 -27.26 21.08 -11.85
N LEU A 604 -26.45 22.03 -12.35
CA LEU A 604 -25.01 21.85 -12.47
C LEU A 604 -24.32 21.69 -11.11
N LEU A 605 -24.72 22.51 -10.12
CA LEU A 605 -24.18 22.40 -8.77
C LEU A 605 -24.63 21.11 -8.05
N ASP A 606 -25.85 20.61 -8.32
CA ASP A 606 -26.31 19.31 -7.80
C ASP A 606 -25.49 18.16 -8.39
N ALA A 607 -25.23 18.18 -9.70
CA ALA A 607 -24.36 17.22 -10.35
C ALA A 607 -22.94 17.26 -9.77
N ALA A 608 -22.38 18.46 -9.55
CA ALA A 608 -21.07 18.62 -8.92
C ALA A 608 -21.03 18.01 -7.50
N LEU A 609 -22.04 18.27 -6.67
CA LEU A 609 -22.11 17.70 -5.32
C LEU A 609 -22.27 16.18 -5.32
N SER A 610 -22.99 15.61 -6.30
CA SER A 610 -23.08 14.14 -6.49
C SER A 610 -21.69 13.55 -6.74
N TYR A 611 -20.95 14.11 -7.71
CA TYR A 611 -19.59 13.65 -8.00
C TYR A 611 -18.64 13.81 -6.81
N LEU A 612 -18.77 14.89 -6.03
CA LEU A 612 -17.96 15.08 -4.81
C LEU A 612 -18.29 14.04 -3.74
N GLY A 613 -19.57 13.71 -3.53
CA GLY A 613 -19.97 12.67 -2.58
C GLY A 613 -19.50 11.27 -2.97
N GLU A 614 -19.54 10.93 -4.26
CA GLU A 614 -18.99 9.67 -4.75
C GLU A 614 -17.46 9.61 -4.66
N ALA A 615 -16.77 10.72 -4.95
CA ALA A 615 -15.32 10.82 -4.79
C ALA A 615 -14.90 10.70 -3.31
N GLU A 616 -15.64 11.32 -2.39
CA GLU A 616 -15.46 11.17 -0.94
C GLU A 616 -15.59 9.69 -0.54
N ALA A 617 -16.62 8.99 -1.02
CA ALA A 617 -16.86 7.59 -0.69
C ALA A 617 -15.69 6.67 -1.11
N ASP A 618 -15.10 6.90 -2.29
CA ASP A 618 -13.93 6.16 -2.76
C ASP A 618 -12.70 6.41 -1.86
N TYR A 619 -12.44 7.66 -1.49
CA TYR A 619 -11.34 8.01 -0.58
C TYR A 619 -11.54 7.46 0.83
N ASP A 620 -12.76 7.50 1.34
CA ASP A 620 -13.13 6.91 2.61
C ASP A 620 -12.92 5.39 2.62
N ALA A 621 -13.30 4.70 1.54
CA ALA A 621 -13.09 3.26 1.40
C ALA A 621 -11.59 2.91 1.41
N MET A 622 -10.78 3.60 0.59
CA MET A 622 -9.31 3.40 0.56
C MET A 622 -8.66 3.69 1.93
N ARG A 623 -9.10 4.75 2.62
CA ARG A 623 -8.58 5.12 3.95
C ARG A 623 -8.92 4.06 5.02
N ARG A 624 -10.09 3.43 4.94
CA ARG A 624 -10.51 2.37 5.88
C ARG A 624 -9.79 1.05 5.64
N GLU A 625 -9.49 0.71 4.39
CA GLU A 625 -8.76 -0.49 4.00
C GLU A 625 -7.27 -0.44 4.39
N PHE A 626 -6.72 0.75 4.63
CA PHE A 626 -5.34 0.90 5.05
C PHE A 626 -5.14 0.49 6.54
N ALA A 627 -4.75 -0.78 6.75
CA ALA A 627 -4.64 -1.41 8.07
C ALA A 627 -3.25 -2.04 8.39
N ALA A 628 -2.23 -1.85 7.56
CA ALA A 628 -0.92 -2.47 7.80
C ALA A 628 -0.05 -1.66 8.79
N GLY A 629 0.60 -2.36 9.74
CA GLY A 629 1.60 -1.78 10.65
C GLY A 629 1.09 -1.29 12.02
N SER A 630 1.97 -0.63 12.78
CA SER A 630 1.63 -0.01 14.08
C SER A 630 0.54 1.07 13.92
N ALA A 631 -0.11 1.49 15.00
CA ALA A 631 -1.16 2.52 14.96
C ALA A 631 -0.71 3.79 14.21
N ILE A 632 0.58 4.10 14.27
CA ILE A 632 1.18 5.26 13.63
C ILE A 632 1.52 5.04 12.17
N GLN A 633 2.01 3.86 11.78
CA GLN A 633 2.18 3.55 10.35
C GLN A 633 0.83 3.56 9.62
N LYS A 634 -0.23 3.08 10.30
CA LYS A 634 -1.62 3.22 9.85
C LYS A 634 -2.02 4.69 9.68
N GLN A 635 -1.70 5.56 10.64
CA GLN A 635 -1.97 7.00 10.55
C GLN A 635 -1.19 7.67 9.42
N GLN A 636 0.11 7.37 9.29
CA GLN A 636 1.00 7.97 8.29
C GLN A 636 0.58 7.64 6.86
N GLY A 637 0.27 6.37 6.55
CA GLY A 637 -0.22 6.01 5.20
C GLY A 637 -1.62 6.57 4.87
N LYS A 638 -2.46 6.81 5.89
CA LYS A 638 -3.76 7.48 5.70
C LYS A 638 -3.63 8.98 5.34
N ARG A 639 -2.51 9.63 5.65
CA ARG A 639 -2.28 11.07 5.37
C ARG A 639 -2.41 11.40 3.89
N THR A 640 -1.93 10.53 3.01
CA THR A 640 -1.98 10.73 1.56
C THR A 640 -3.41 10.85 1.05
N PHE A 641 -4.27 9.94 1.51
CA PHE A 641 -5.69 9.96 1.16
C PHE A 641 -6.40 11.18 1.72
N ILE A 642 -6.04 11.61 2.94
CA ILE A 642 -6.57 12.84 3.54
C ILE A 642 -6.22 14.05 2.69
N ALA A 643 -4.95 14.21 2.33
CA ALA A 643 -4.51 15.32 1.49
C ALA A 643 -5.23 15.36 0.13
N LYS A 644 -5.46 14.20 -0.50
CA LYS A 644 -6.21 14.12 -1.76
C LYS A 644 -7.71 14.33 -1.61
N SER A 645 -8.30 13.95 -0.47
CA SER A 645 -9.73 14.18 -0.18
C SER A 645 -10.02 15.61 0.27
N GLN A 646 -9.04 16.32 0.83
CA GLN A 646 -9.21 17.68 1.35
C GLN A 646 -9.80 18.65 0.32
N ARG A 647 -9.32 18.59 -0.93
CA ARG A 647 -9.84 19.40 -2.05
C ARG A 647 -11.31 19.15 -2.37
N ILE A 648 -11.83 17.95 -2.09
CA ILE A 648 -13.25 17.59 -2.28
C ILE A 648 -14.08 18.39 -1.28
N TYR A 649 -13.67 18.38 -0.01
CA TYR A 649 -14.35 19.11 1.05
C TYR A 649 -14.30 20.63 0.83
N GLU A 650 -13.15 21.17 0.46
CA GLU A 650 -13.00 22.61 0.17
C GLU A 650 -13.95 23.06 -0.95
N LEU A 651 -13.99 22.32 -2.06
CA LEU A 651 -14.89 22.66 -3.17
C LEU A 651 -16.37 22.51 -2.78
N ALA A 652 -16.73 21.47 -2.02
CA ALA A 652 -18.09 21.28 -1.55
C ALA A 652 -18.54 22.42 -0.62
N VAL A 653 -17.68 22.82 0.33
CA VAL A 653 -17.92 23.95 1.24
C VAL A 653 -18.11 25.25 0.45
N ASP A 654 -17.25 25.53 -0.54
CA ASP A 654 -17.39 26.71 -1.41
C ASP A 654 -18.71 26.72 -2.19
N VAL A 655 -19.14 25.56 -2.73
CA VAL A 655 -20.42 25.41 -3.42
C VAL A 655 -21.60 25.68 -2.46
N MET A 656 -21.57 25.12 -1.25
CA MET A 656 -22.66 25.30 -0.28
C MET A 656 -22.74 26.73 0.27
N MET A 657 -21.60 27.39 0.49
CA MET A 657 -21.56 28.81 0.84
C MET A 657 -22.16 29.68 -0.28
N GLY A 658 -21.84 29.37 -1.55
CA GLY A 658 -22.44 30.04 -2.70
C GLY A 658 -23.97 29.87 -2.82
N ARG A 659 -24.50 28.75 -2.29
CA ARG A 659 -25.94 28.47 -2.20
C ARG A 659 -26.62 29.11 -0.98
N SER A 660 -25.84 29.65 -0.04
CA SER A 660 -26.35 30.15 1.24
C SER A 660 -27.15 29.07 2.00
N ASP A 661 -26.60 27.85 2.07
CA ASP A 661 -27.13 26.73 2.85
C ASP A 661 -26.21 26.42 4.04
N PRO A 662 -26.39 27.09 5.19
CA PRO A 662 -25.49 26.97 6.34
C PRO A 662 -25.39 25.56 6.90
N LEU A 663 -26.49 24.80 6.84
CA LEU A 663 -26.56 23.45 7.39
C LEU A 663 -25.65 22.50 6.62
N GLN A 664 -25.74 22.52 5.31
CA GLN A 664 -24.91 21.68 4.45
C GLN A 664 -23.46 22.16 4.41
N THR A 665 -23.20 23.47 4.47
CA THR A 665 -21.84 23.99 4.65
C THR A 665 -21.19 23.42 5.92
N TRP A 666 -21.93 23.43 7.03
CA TRP A 666 -21.44 22.89 8.29
C TRP A 666 -21.20 21.37 8.22
N ARG A 667 -22.11 20.59 7.61
CA ARG A 667 -21.95 19.15 7.41
C ARG A 667 -20.66 18.80 6.65
N TRP A 668 -20.40 19.49 5.54
CA TRP A 668 -19.17 19.29 4.77
C TRP A 668 -17.91 19.67 5.57
N CYS A 669 -17.99 20.68 6.43
CA CYS A 669 -16.90 21.00 7.34
C CYS A 669 -16.63 19.87 8.35
N GLN A 670 -17.67 19.27 8.94
CA GLN A 670 -17.49 18.20 9.92
C GLN A 670 -16.86 16.95 9.32
N LYS A 671 -17.03 16.73 8.01
CA LYS A 671 -16.39 15.63 7.27
C LYS A 671 -14.88 15.84 7.08
N ALA A 672 -14.42 17.08 7.06
CA ALA A 672 -13.03 17.43 6.72
C ALA A 672 -12.05 17.37 7.89
N LYS A 673 -12.48 17.70 9.12
CA LYS A 673 -11.57 17.99 10.24
C LYS A 673 -11.15 16.78 11.07
N ALA A 674 -9.85 16.67 11.33
CA ALA A 674 -9.22 15.70 12.23
C ALA A 674 -9.72 14.26 11.99
N ARG A 675 -9.84 13.89 10.72
CA ARG A 675 -10.47 12.67 10.25
C ARG A 675 -9.64 11.43 10.56
N ALA A 676 -8.32 11.48 10.38
CA ALA A 676 -7.41 10.40 10.78
C ALA A 676 -7.45 10.19 12.29
N LEU A 677 -7.44 11.27 13.09
CA LEU A 677 -7.54 11.14 14.54
C LEU A 677 -8.89 10.53 14.98
N ALA A 678 -10.00 10.97 14.37
CA ALA A 678 -11.32 10.39 14.60
C ALA A 678 -11.37 8.89 14.25
N ASP A 679 -10.87 8.51 13.07
CA ASP A 679 -10.75 7.12 12.63
C ASP A 679 -9.77 6.30 13.52
N ALA A 680 -8.86 6.93 14.25
CA ALA A 680 -7.99 6.26 15.21
C ALA A 680 -8.75 5.94 16.51
N MET A 681 -9.47 6.94 17.02
CA MET A 681 -10.28 6.84 18.24
C MET A 681 -11.44 5.85 18.10
N SER A 682 -11.89 5.63 16.87
CA SER A 682 -12.97 4.72 16.51
C SER A 682 -12.63 3.23 16.71
N SER A 683 -11.39 2.89 17.04
CA SER A 683 -10.95 1.51 17.34
C SER A 683 -11.40 1.00 18.72
N VAL A 684 -11.77 1.89 19.65
CA VAL A 684 -12.13 1.53 21.03
C VAL A 684 -13.55 2.02 21.35
N ALA A 685 -14.51 1.09 21.36
CA ALA A 685 -15.88 1.38 21.75
C ALA A 685 -15.98 1.61 23.29
N PRO A 686 -16.71 2.64 23.74
CA PRO A 686 -16.87 2.95 25.16
C PRO A 686 -17.46 1.78 25.97
N GLN A 687 -16.91 1.49 27.16
CA GLN A 687 -17.24 0.32 27.97
C GLN A 687 -18.74 0.26 28.36
N ARG A 688 -19.35 1.42 28.58
CA ARG A 688 -20.79 1.54 28.87
C ARG A 688 -21.67 1.14 27.68
N LEU A 689 -21.42 1.70 26.50
CA LEU A 689 -22.14 1.32 25.26
C LEU A 689 -22.00 -0.19 25.00
N MET A 690 -20.79 -0.73 25.19
CA MET A 690 -20.55 -2.16 25.09
C MET A 690 -21.35 -2.97 26.10
N SER A 691 -21.60 -2.45 27.30
CA SER A 691 -22.42 -3.11 28.33
C SER A 691 -23.89 -3.12 27.95
N GLU A 692 -24.41 -2.01 27.41
CA GLU A 692 -25.80 -1.90 26.93
C GLU A 692 -26.05 -2.81 25.71
N LEU A 693 -25.14 -2.82 24.74
CA LEU A 693 -25.24 -3.71 23.57
C LEU A 693 -25.16 -5.18 23.97
N LYS A 694 -24.28 -5.53 24.93
CA LYS A 694 -24.15 -6.91 25.44
C LYS A 694 -25.37 -7.36 26.25
N ALA A 695 -26.17 -6.45 26.78
CA ALA A 695 -27.39 -6.79 27.51
C ALA A 695 -28.50 -7.34 26.59
N VAL A 696 -28.46 -7.04 25.29
CA VAL A 696 -29.41 -7.57 24.29
C VAL A 696 -28.80 -8.79 23.59
N PRO A 697 -29.36 -10.01 23.76
CA PRO A 697 -28.74 -11.24 23.24
C PRO A 697 -28.48 -11.24 21.71
N ALA A 698 -29.38 -10.65 20.92
CA ALA A 698 -29.22 -10.56 19.47
C ALA A 698 -28.05 -9.64 19.07
N PHE A 699 -27.86 -8.52 19.77
CA PHE A 699 -26.75 -7.60 19.53
C PHE A 699 -25.43 -8.19 20.02
N ALA A 700 -25.44 -8.85 21.18
CA ALA A 700 -24.28 -9.59 21.68
C ALA A 700 -23.79 -10.64 20.66
N ALA A 701 -24.71 -11.35 19.99
CA ALA A 701 -24.36 -12.32 18.95
C ALA A 701 -23.75 -11.65 17.70
N LEU A 702 -24.26 -10.49 17.27
CA LEU A 702 -23.69 -9.74 16.14
C LEU A 702 -22.32 -9.17 16.46
N LEU A 703 -22.12 -8.60 17.66
CA LEU A 703 -20.83 -8.12 18.14
C LEU A 703 -19.82 -9.26 18.28
N GLU A 704 -20.25 -10.43 18.77
CA GLU A 704 -19.39 -11.60 18.86
C GLU A 704 -19.02 -12.11 17.46
N ARG A 705 -19.95 -12.08 16.50
CA ARG A 705 -19.65 -12.42 15.10
C ARG A 705 -18.68 -11.43 14.47
N GLU A 706 -18.87 -10.13 14.71
CA GLU A 706 -17.95 -9.08 14.26
C GLU A 706 -16.56 -9.32 14.83
N ARG A 707 -16.45 -9.53 16.14
CA ARG A 707 -15.19 -9.85 16.81
C ARG A 707 -14.53 -11.10 16.23
N GLN A 708 -15.28 -12.16 16.02
CA GLN A 708 -14.78 -13.38 15.39
C GLN A 708 -14.29 -13.15 13.97
N LEU A 709 -15.00 -12.36 13.17
CA LEU A 709 -14.57 -12.02 11.80
C LEU A 709 -13.30 -11.17 11.81
N VAL A 710 -13.25 -10.12 12.63
CA VAL A 710 -12.06 -9.28 12.79
C VAL A 710 -10.87 -10.12 13.26
N THR A 711 -11.04 -10.97 14.28
CA THR A 711 -9.99 -11.87 14.75
C THR A 711 -9.57 -12.88 13.68
N ARG A 712 -10.49 -13.44 12.90
CA ARG A 712 -10.15 -14.34 11.77
C ARG A 712 -9.45 -13.62 10.63
N ILE A 713 -9.75 -12.34 10.40
CA ILE A 713 -9.04 -11.48 9.45
C ILE A 713 -7.62 -11.22 9.96
N GLU A 714 -7.46 -10.88 11.24
CA GLU A 714 -6.16 -10.63 11.87
C GLU A 714 -5.30 -11.89 12.00
N GLN A 715 -5.94 -13.06 12.15
CA GLN A 715 -5.29 -14.39 12.21
C GLN A 715 -5.25 -15.08 10.85
N ALA A 716 -5.78 -14.44 9.80
CA ALA A 716 -5.76 -15.03 8.47
C ALA A 716 -4.31 -15.28 8.09
N ASP A 717 -4.09 -16.40 7.40
CA ASP A 717 -2.81 -16.66 6.80
C ASP A 717 -2.45 -15.44 5.94
N PRO A 718 -1.36 -14.72 6.24
CA PRO A 718 -0.97 -13.57 5.45
C PRO A 718 -0.71 -13.91 3.97
N GLU A 719 -0.46 -15.20 3.68
CA GLU A 719 -0.31 -15.73 2.33
C GLU A 719 -1.66 -15.93 1.61
N GLN A 720 -2.78 -15.91 2.35
CA GLN A 720 -4.15 -15.95 1.85
C GLN A 720 -4.96 -14.76 2.37
N PRO A 721 -4.90 -13.59 1.70
CA PRO A 721 -5.56 -12.40 2.20
C PRO A 721 -7.08 -12.64 2.36
N PRO A 722 -7.68 -12.25 3.49
CA PRO A 722 -9.01 -12.71 3.90
C PRO A 722 -10.14 -11.94 3.22
N TYR A 723 -10.14 -11.83 1.89
CA TYR A 723 -11.12 -11.03 1.13
C TYR A 723 -12.56 -11.43 1.45
N GLU A 724 -12.85 -12.74 1.46
CA GLU A 724 -14.20 -13.24 1.76
C GLU A 724 -14.64 -12.88 3.19
N LEU A 725 -13.70 -12.89 4.14
CA LEU A 725 -14.00 -12.49 5.52
C LEU A 725 -14.22 -10.98 5.62
N ARG A 726 -13.52 -10.18 4.83
CA ARG A 726 -13.74 -8.73 4.74
C ARG A 726 -15.06 -8.40 4.07
N ASP A 727 -15.42 -9.11 2.99
CA ASP A 727 -16.75 -9.00 2.37
C ASP A 727 -17.85 -9.42 3.37
N GLU A 728 -17.64 -10.50 4.13
CA GLU A 728 -18.55 -10.94 5.19
C GLU A 728 -18.66 -9.89 6.32
N LEU A 729 -17.55 -9.24 6.68
CA LEU A 729 -17.53 -8.15 7.66
C LEU A 729 -18.32 -6.92 7.16
N VAL A 730 -18.17 -6.56 5.88
CA VAL A 730 -18.94 -5.48 5.24
C VAL A 730 -20.44 -5.80 5.24
N ASP A 731 -20.81 -7.03 4.88
CA ASP A 731 -22.20 -7.47 4.91
C ASP A 731 -22.77 -7.53 6.34
N LEU A 732 -21.96 -7.95 7.31
CA LEU A 732 -22.33 -7.92 8.72
C LEU A 732 -22.56 -6.49 9.20
N HIS A 733 -21.66 -5.56 8.89
CA HIS A 733 -21.81 -4.14 9.22
C HIS A 733 -23.05 -3.56 8.56
N ARG A 734 -23.36 -3.90 7.30
CA ARG A 734 -24.60 -3.49 6.63
C ARG A 734 -25.85 -3.93 7.39
N ARG A 735 -25.87 -5.16 7.93
CA ARG A 735 -26.97 -5.69 8.75
C ARG A 735 -27.06 -5.00 10.10
N MET A 736 -25.92 -4.84 10.79
CA MET A 736 -25.84 -4.12 12.07
C MET A 736 -26.35 -2.68 11.92
N ASN A 737 -26.10 -2.02 10.79
CA ASN A 737 -26.54 -0.66 10.51
C ASN A 737 -28.06 -0.49 10.35
N GLN A 738 -28.82 -1.58 10.27
CA GLN A 738 -30.30 -1.54 10.24
C GLN A 738 -30.91 -1.35 11.63
N GLU A 739 -30.14 -1.58 12.70
CA GLU A 739 -30.58 -1.47 14.09
C GLU A 739 -29.99 -0.20 14.73
N PRO A 740 -30.80 0.74 15.27
CA PRO A 740 -30.33 2.06 15.69
C PRO A 740 -29.16 2.07 16.70
N LEU A 741 -29.18 1.20 17.71
CA LEU A 741 -28.10 1.12 18.72
C LEU A 741 -26.79 0.55 18.12
N LEU A 742 -26.90 -0.38 17.18
CA LEU A 742 -25.75 -0.95 16.48
C LEU A 742 -25.23 0.01 15.39
N ALA A 743 -26.11 0.76 14.74
CA ALA A 743 -25.75 1.85 13.84
C ALA A 743 -24.93 2.91 14.59
N GLY A 744 -25.38 3.36 15.77
CA GLY A 744 -24.60 4.28 16.61
C GLY A 744 -23.24 3.73 17.04
N TYR A 745 -23.16 2.41 17.30
CA TYR A 745 -21.87 1.74 17.54
C TYR A 745 -20.97 1.75 16.30
N LEU A 746 -21.51 1.45 15.12
CA LEU A 746 -20.76 1.45 13.87
C LEU A 746 -20.31 2.86 13.48
N GLU A 747 -21.15 3.87 13.65
CA GLU A 747 -20.84 5.28 13.42
C GLU A 747 -19.67 5.74 14.28
N LEU A 748 -19.65 5.34 15.56
CA LEU A 748 -18.49 5.55 16.43
C LEU A 748 -17.29 4.76 15.90
N ARG A 749 -17.46 3.52 15.43
CA ARG A 749 -16.36 2.69 14.92
C ARG A 749 -15.76 3.12 13.58
N ILE A 750 -16.50 3.87 12.77
CA ILE A 750 -16.02 4.45 11.51
C ILE A 750 -15.69 5.93 11.64
N GLY A 751 -15.82 6.51 12.84
CA GLY A 751 -15.56 7.93 13.09
C GLY A 751 -16.50 8.87 12.36
N ALA A 752 -17.77 8.49 12.11
CA ALA A 752 -18.72 9.28 11.32
C ALA A 752 -18.75 10.77 11.73
N ALA A 753 -18.89 11.68 10.76
CA ALA A 753 -19.01 13.11 11.05
C ALA A 753 -20.20 13.38 11.99
N VAL A 754 -20.11 14.43 12.80
CA VAL A 754 -21.19 14.84 13.71
C VAL A 754 -22.32 15.46 12.90
N GLU A 755 -23.54 15.02 13.17
CA GLU A 755 -24.77 15.59 12.62
C GLU A 755 -25.41 16.59 13.62
N PRO A 756 -26.30 17.50 13.18
CA PRO A 756 -26.88 18.51 14.07
C PRO A 756 -27.62 17.90 15.27
N ASP A 757 -28.28 16.76 15.06
CA ASP A 757 -29.05 16.04 16.08
C ASP A 757 -28.13 15.41 17.15
N ASP A 758 -26.86 15.13 16.82
CA ASP A 758 -25.87 14.60 17.76
C ASP A 758 -25.48 15.63 18.83
N LEU A 759 -25.56 16.93 18.54
CA LEU A 759 -25.12 17.97 19.47
C LEU A 759 -25.93 17.94 20.77
N GLN A 760 -27.22 17.59 20.67
CA GLN A 760 -28.07 17.47 21.85
C GLN A 760 -27.72 16.23 22.68
N SER A 761 -27.45 15.10 22.03
CA SER A 761 -27.08 13.86 22.73
C SER A 761 -25.70 13.96 23.41
N MET A 762 -24.77 14.73 22.84
CA MET A 762 -23.43 14.98 23.41
C MET A 762 -23.46 15.77 24.73
N LEU A 763 -24.45 16.63 24.93
CA LEU A 763 -24.57 17.50 26.09
C LEU A 763 -25.35 16.85 27.26
N GLY A 764 -26.19 15.84 27.00
CA GLY A 764 -27.02 15.15 28.00
C GLY A 764 -28.42 15.78 28.18
N GLU A 765 -29.23 15.24 29.10
CA GLU A 765 -30.62 15.72 29.35
C GLU A 765 -30.73 16.89 30.36
N ASP A 766 -29.63 17.30 30.99
CA ASP A 766 -29.62 18.38 31.99
C ASP A 766 -29.78 19.78 31.36
N ASP A 767 -30.19 20.78 32.17
CA ASP A 767 -30.35 22.21 31.81
C ASP A 767 -29.15 22.85 31.07
N SER A 768 -27.99 22.18 31.03
CA SER A 768 -26.79 22.56 30.27
C SER A 768 -26.99 22.69 28.75
N VAL A 769 -27.97 21.99 28.17
CA VAL A 769 -28.30 22.05 26.72
C VAL A 769 -28.68 23.47 26.29
N SER A 770 -29.24 24.27 27.21
CA SER A 770 -29.65 25.65 26.94
C SER A 770 -28.52 26.69 26.97
N THR A 771 -27.28 26.29 27.30
CA THR A 771 -26.16 27.22 27.61
C THR A 771 -24.85 26.93 26.88
N CYS A 772 -24.84 26.09 25.84
CA CYS A 772 -23.63 25.77 25.07
C CYS A 772 -23.72 26.24 23.62
N VAL A 773 -22.61 26.74 23.07
CA VAL A 773 -22.48 27.14 21.66
C VAL A 773 -21.20 26.53 21.10
N PHE A 774 -21.32 25.86 19.95
CA PHE A 774 -20.19 25.30 19.23
C PHE A 774 -19.74 26.29 18.16
N PHE A 775 -18.44 26.58 18.13
CA PHE A 775 -17.81 27.45 17.15
C PHE A 775 -16.78 26.69 16.32
N ASP A 776 -16.92 26.80 15.01
CA ASP A 776 -16.01 26.25 14.01
C ASP A 776 -15.40 27.37 13.17
N TRP A 777 -14.08 27.34 12.98
CA TRP A 777 -13.44 28.18 11.97
C TRP A 777 -13.20 27.36 10.71
N ILE A 778 -13.50 27.94 9.55
CA ILE A 778 -13.33 27.30 8.26
C ILE A 778 -12.60 28.23 7.32
N ALA A 779 -11.52 27.74 6.73
CA ALA A 779 -10.82 28.42 5.66
C ALA A 779 -11.31 27.92 4.31
N THR A 780 -11.65 28.84 3.39
CA THR A 780 -11.69 28.53 1.97
C THR A 780 -10.73 29.45 1.22
N SER A 781 -9.69 28.85 0.64
CA SER A 781 -8.50 29.59 0.20
C SER A 781 -7.93 30.44 1.36
N ASP A 782 -7.82 31.76 1.20
CA ASP A 782 -7.37 32.67 2.25
C ASP A 782 -8.52 33.22 3.12
N ARG A 783 -9.78 33.00 2.75
CA ARG A 783 -10.94 33.56 3.45
C ARG A 783 -11.28 32.70 4.66
N LEU A 784 -11.49 33.34 5.81
CA LEU A 784 -11.88 32.67 7.04
C LEU A 784 -13.34 32.97 7.39
N HIS A 785 -14.07 31.95 7.78
CA HIS A 785 -15.45 32.05 8.26
C HIS A 785 -15.55 31.45 9.66
N LEU A 786 -16.39 32.05 10.49
CA LEU A 786 -16.81 31.53 11.79
C LEU A 786 -18.20 30.94 11.65
N ILE A 787 -18.37 29.69 12.04
CA ILE A 787 -19.67 29.05 12.17
C ILE A 787 -20.02 28.94 13.65
N ALA A 788 -21.21 29.38 14.03
CA ALA A 788 -21.82 29.12 15.33
C ALA A 788 -23.01 28.18 15.16
N ILE A 789 -23.07 27.10 15.95
CA ILE A 789 -24.24 26.21 15.98
C ILE A 789 -24.67 25.94 17.43
N ARG A 790 -25.98 25.93 17.63
CA ARG A 790 -26.63 25.55 18.89
C ARG A 790 -27.41 24.25 18.68
N PRO A 791 -27.50 23.38 19.69
CA PRO A 791 -28.35 22.20 19.62
C PRO A 791 -29.78 22.55 19.17
N GLY A 792 -30.28 21.85 18.14
CA GLY A 792 -31.63 22.08 17.60
C GLY A 792 -31.82 23.36 16.78
N GLN A 793 -30.75 24.09 16.44
CA GLN A 793 -30.81 25.31 15.62
C GLN A 793 -29.95 25.18 14.35
N SER A 794 -30.31 25.92 13.30
CA SER A 794 -29.46 26.02 12.11
C SER A 794 -28.16 26.76 12.39
N PRO A 795 -27.04 26.38 11.74
CA PRO A 795 -25.78 27.09 11.85
C PRO A 795 -25.89 28.54 11.39
N MET A 796 -25.19 29.44 12.08
CA MET A 796 -24.94 30.82 11.66
C MET A 796 -23.51 30.89 11.12
N ILE A 797 -23.32 31.53 9.97
CA ILE A 797 -22.00 31.67 9.34
C ILE A 797 -21.69 33.15 9.16
N GLU A 798 -20.52 33.57 9.64
CA GLU A 798 -20.02 34.92 9.47
C GLU A 798 -18.63 34.92 8.86
N ARG A 799 -18.42 35.79 7.87
CA ARG A 799 -17.12 35.97 7.25
C ARG A 799 -16.26 36.90 8.10
N LEU A 800 -15.06 36.45 8.44
CA LEU A 800 -14.13 37.23 9.26
C LEU A 800 -13.31 38.23 8.42
N PRO A 801 -12.89 39.36 9.01
CA PRO A 801 -12.08 40.37 8.30
C PRO A 801 -10.65 39.89 8.02
N MET A 802 -10.16 38.94 8.83
CA MET A 802 -8.79 38.43 8.78
C MET A 802 -8.71 37.11 8.01
N GLY A 803 -7.72 36.99 7.12
CA GLY A 803 -7.46 35.77 6.35
C GLY A 803 -6.41 34.84 6.98
N LEU A 804 -6.37 33.59 6.52
CA LEU A 804 -5.51 32.55 7.07
C LEU A 804 -4.01 32.89 6.94
N SER A 805 -3.62 33.54 5.84
CA SER A 805 -2.23 33.94 5.58
C SER A 805 -1.73 34.98 6.57
N SER A 806 -2.59 35.93 6.97
CA SER A 806 -2.26 36.93 7.99
C SER A 806 -2.06 36.27 9.35
N ILE A 807 -2.91 35.30 9.70
CA ILE A 807 -2.80 34.54 10.94
C ILE A 807 -1.53 33.71 10.97
N ARG A 808 -1.21 33.02 9.86
CA ARG A 808 0.03 32.24 9.73
C ARG A 808 1.26 33.12 9.95
N ARG A 809 1.31 34.29 9.32
CA ARG A 809 2.39 35.26 9.51
C ARG A 809 2.48 35.75 10.95
N PHE A 810 1.34 35.98 11.62
CA PHE A 810 1.32 36.34 13.03
C PHE A 810 1.91 35.22 13.91
N VAL A 811 1.49 33.97 13.68
CA VAL A 811 2.00 32.81 14.43
C VAL A 811 3.50 32.64 14.22
N GLU A 812 3.97 32.72 12.98
CA GLU A 812 5.41 32.60 12.64
C GLU A 812 6.25 33.72 13.26
N ALA A 813 5.76 34.98 13.22
CA ALA A 813 6.49 36.13 13.75
C ALA A 813 6.50 36.17 15.28
N ASN A 814 5.40 35.80 15.93
CA ASN A 814 5.19 36.06 17.35
C ASN A 814 5.21 34.81 18.24
N LEU A 815 4.89 33.64 17.70
CA LEU A 815 4.67 32.40 18.47
C LEU A 815 5.62 31.25 18.10
N GLY A 816 6.68 31.52 17.33
CA GLY A 816 7.72 30.53 17.00
C GLY A 816 8.60 30.10 18.19
N SER A 817 9.20 28.92 18.10
CA SER A 817 9.93 28.23 19.19
C SER A 817 11.12 28.99 19.82
N ARG A 818 11.61 30.07 19.18
CA ARG A 818 12.71 30.90 19.70
C ARG A 818 12.28 32.25 20.30
N SER A 819 11.06 32.73 20.04
CA SER A 819 10.60 34.09 20.40
C SER A 819 9.54 34.11 21.52
N PHE A 820 8.95 32.96 21.86
CA PHE A 820 7.72 32.89 22.65
C PHE A 820 7.78 33.52 24.06
N ARG A 821 8.86 33.33 24.83
CA ARG A 821 8.93 33.76 26.24
C ARG A 821 8.89 35.28 26.44
N ALA A 822 9.29 36.07 25.42
CA ALA A 822 9.31 37.53 25.50
C ALA A 822 8.00 38.13 24.99
N THR A 823 7.47 37.65 23.87
CA THR A 823 6.46 38.38 23.10
C THR A 823 5.09 38.52 23.79
N LEU A 824 4.45 37.44 24.27
CA LEU A 824 3.11 37.58 24.88
C LEU A 824 3.13 37.98 26.36
N ARG A 825 4.24 37.72 27.06
CA ARG A 825 4.43 38.13 28.45
C ARG A 825 4.73 39.63 28.55
N ASP A 826 5.57 40.14 27.65
CA ASP A 826 6.06 41.52 27.70
C ASP A 826 5.25 42.47 26.80
N THR A 827 4.48 41.94 25.83
CA THR A 827 3.59 42.71 24.93
C THR A 827 2.21 42.03 24.77
N PRO A 828 1.36 42.01 25.82
CA PRO A 828 0.00 41.47 25.75
C PRO A 828 -0.91 42.21 24.76
N GLU A 829 -0.58 43.44 24.39
CA GLU A 829 -1.30 44.27 23.41
C GLU A 829 -1.31 43.62 22.01
N LEU A 830 -0.37 42.70 21.71
CA LEU A 830 -0.36 41.95 20.46
C LEU A 830 -1.60 41.06 20.27
N LEU A 831 -2.30 40.71 21.36
CA LEU A 831 -3.56 39.96 21.26
C LEU A 831 -4.71 40.83 20.73
N GLU A 832 -4.61 42.16 20.79
CA GLU A 832 -5.63 43.07 20.24
C GLU A 832 -5.71 42.95 18.71
N GLU A 833 -4.59 42.69 18.04
CA GLU A 833 -4.57 42.44 16.58
C GLU A 833 -5.43 41.23 16.18
N LEU A 834 -5.65 40.28 17.10
CA LEU A 834 -6.41 39.06 16.88
C LEU A 834 -7.90 39.17 17.24
N GLU A 835 -8.37 40.30 17.79
CA GLU A 835 -9.79 40.52 18.10
C GLU A 835 -10.75 40.18 16.93
N PRO A 836 -10.43 40.51 15.65
CA PRO A 836 -11.27 40.15 14.51
C PRO A 836 -11.58 38.66 14.36
N LEU A 837 -10.81 37.76 14.99
CA LEU A 837 -11.04 36.32 14.95
C LEU A 837 -12.20 35.87 15.85
N ILE A 838 -12.50 36.65 16.89
CA ILE A 838 -13.50 36.33 17.91
C ILE A 838 -14.58 37.40 18.06
N ALA A 839 -14.45 38.56 17.41
CA ALA A 839 -15.40 39.68 17.54
C ALA A 839 -16.88 39.26 17.35
N PRO A 840 -17.25 38.41 16.37
CA PRO A 840 -18.65 37.98 16.19
C PRO A 840 -19.23 37.17 17.34
N ILE A 841 -18.39 36.58 18.20
CA ILE A 841 -18.83 35.80 19.37
C ILE A 841 -19.66 36.67 20.32
N ALA A 842 -19.43 37.99 20.35
CA ALA A 842 -20.22 38.93 21.15
C ALA A 842 -21.72 38.87 20.83
N ASP A 843 -22.07 38.72 19.55
CA ASP A 843 -23.45 38.69 19.05
C ASP A 843 -24.01 37.26 18.97
N MET A 844 -23.15 36.25 18.82
CA MET A 844 -23.55 34.83 18.68
C MET A 844 -23.72 34.08 20.01
N SER A 845 -23.15 34.61 21.11
CA SER A 845 -23.19 33.99 22.44
C SER A 845 -23.57 34.98 23.53
N ARG A 846 -24.00 34.49 24.68
CA ARG A 846 -24.25 35.28 25.90
C ARG A 846 -23.10 35.06 26.90
N PRO A 847 -22.86 36.00 27.84
CA PRO A 847 -21.94 35.75 28.94
C PRO A 847 -22.29 34.46 29.71
N ASP A 848 -21.28 33.80 30.25
CA ASP A 848 -21.35 32.54 31.02
C ASP A 848 -21.82 31.28 30.26
N GLU A 849 -22.23 31.41 29.00
CA GLU A 849 -22.41 30.25 28.10
C GLU A 849 -21.08 29.53 27.87
N LEU A 850 -21.12 28.20 27.81
CA LEU A 850 -19.98 27.37 27.45
C LEU A 850 -19.72 27.49 25.94
N LEU A 851 -18.50 27.89 25.59
CA LEU A 851 -18.07 27.98 24.20
C LEU A 851 -17.16 26.80 23.89
N VAL A 852 -17.52 26.00 22.90
CA VAL A 852 -16.71 24.88 22.42
C VAL A 852 -16.09 25.28 21.08
N PHE A 853 -14.76 25.36 21.05
CA PHE A 853 -14.00 25.80 19.89
C PHE A 853 -13.41 24.60 19.15
N SER A 854 -13.67 24.55 17.85
CA SER A 854 -13.06 23.65 16.88
C SER A 854 -12.29 24.52 15.87
N PRO A 855 -11.02 24.88 16.17
CA PRO A 855 -10.21 25.75 15.33
C PRO A 855 -9.86 25.12 13.96
N THR A 856 -9.12 25.83 13.14
CA THR A 856 -8.56 25.33 11.86
C THR A 856 -7.15 25.87 11.66
N GLY A 857 -6.26 25.06 11.09
CA GLY A 857 -4.89 25.41 10.73
C GLY A 857 -4.12 26.13 11.85
N PRO A 858 -3.53 27.31 11.59
CA PRO A 858 -2.70 28.02 12.56
C PRO A 858 -3.48 28.51 13.80
N LEU A 859 -4.81 28.52 13.79
CA LEU A 859 -5.61 28.93 14.95
C LEU A 859 -5.45 27.96 16.14
N HIS A 860 -5.05 26.71 15.90
CA HIS A 860 -4.75 25.76 16.98
C HIS A 860 -3.60 26.21 17.90
N ALA A 861 -2.70 27.08 17.39
CA ALA A 861 -1.61 27.64 18.18
C ALA A 861 -1.99 28.89 18.97
N LEU A 862 -3.19 29.46 18.74
CA LEU A 862 -3.62 30.72 19.33
C LEU A 862 -4.40 30.51 20.63
N PRO A 863 -4.13 31.31 21.68
CA PRO A 863 -4.96 31.31 22.88
C PRO A 863 -6.23 32.13 22.65
N LEU A 864 -7.16 31.65 21.82
CA LEU A 864 -8.40 32.37 21.47
C LEU A 864 -9.20 32.85 22.69
N HIS A 865 -9.17 32.10 23.80
CA HIS A 865 -9.80 32.47 25.07
C HIS A 865 -9.15 33.67 25.78
N ALA A 866 -7.89 33.99 25.46
CA ALA A 866 -7.15 35.10 26.04
C ALA A 866 -7.29 36.40 25.23
N ILE A 867 -7.83 36.35 24.01
CA ILE A 867 -8.05 37.54 23.16
C ILE A 867 -9.12 38.42 23.80
N ASN A 868 -8.90 39.74 23.78
CA ASN A 868 -9.86 40.71 24.30
C ASN A 868 -11.11 40.77 23.42
N LEU A 869 -12.28 40.67 24.04
CA LEU A 869 -13.59 40.92 23.43
C LEU A 869 -14.28 42.03 24.22
N GLY A 870 -14.45 43.20 23.62
CA GLY A 870 -15.05 44.35 24.32
C GLY A 870 -14.22 44.84 25.51
N GLY A 871 -12.88 44.84 25.37
CA GLY A 871 -11.94 45.39 26.37
C GLY A 871 -11.54 44.46 27.51
N SER A 872 -11.95 43.20 27.50
CA SER A 872 -11.48 42.18 28.47
C SER A 872 -11.29 40.82 27.80
N PRO A 873 -10.38 39.95 28.29
CA PRO A 873 -10.18 38.63 27.70
C PRO A 873 -11.47 37.83 27.65
N LEU A 874 -11.71 37.09 26.56
CA LEU A 874 -12.93 36.29 26.37
C LEU A 874 -13.20 35.34 27.54
N LEU A 875 -12.16 34.77 28.14
CA LEU A 875 -12.26 33.90 29.32
C LEU A 875 -12.90 34.59 30.54
N VAL A 876 -12.82 35.93 30.62
CA VAL A 876 -13.54 36.69 31.65
C VAL A 876 -15.04 36.64 31.41
N ARG A 877 -15.49 36.60 30.15
CA ARG A 877 -16.90 36.58 29.77
C ARG A 877 -17.48 35.16 29.73
N ASN A 878 -16.71 34.16 29.29
CA ASN A 878 -17.21 32.81 29.04
C ASN A 878 -16.20 31.71 29.41
N PRO A 879 -16.66 30.55 29.92
CA PRO A 879 -15.86 29.33 29.92
C PRO A 879 -15.65 28.80 28.50
N VAL A 880 -14.44 28.30 28.20
CA VAL A 880 -14.04 27.86 26.85
C VAL A 880 -13.43 26.46 26.90
N VAL A 881 -13.79 25.62 25.92
CA VAL A 881 -13.21 24.29 25.67
C VAL A 881 -12.71 24.23 24.23
N TYR A 882 -11.59 23.56 24.00
CA TYR A 882 -11.06 23.32 22.66
C TYR A 882 -11.22 21.84 22.30
N CYS A 883 -11.55 21.55 21.05
CA CYS A 883 -11.52 20.21 20.49
C CYS A 883 -10.86 20.21 19.10
N PRO A 884 -10.14 19.13 18.72
CA PRO A 884 -9.65 18.94 17.35
C PRO A 884 -10.76 18.98 16.30
N SER A 885 -11.88 18.33 16.58
CA SER A 885 -13.11 18.34 15.79
C SER A 885 -14.28 17.93 16.68
N LEU A 886 -15.51 18.19 16.24
CA LEU A 886 -16.69 17.76 16.98
C LEU A 886 -16.83 16.24 17.02
N THR A 887 -16.34 15.51 16.01
CA THR A 887 -16.30 14.03 16.04
C THR A 887 -15.39 13.51 17.14
N VAL A 888 -14.20 14.10 17.29
CA VAL A 888 -13.29 13.77 18.40
C VAL A 888 -13.95 14.10 19.74
N LEU A 889 -14.61 15.25 19.85
CA LEU A 889 -15.36 15.63 21.05
C LEU A 889 -16.47 14.63 21.38
N ARG A 890 -17.24 14.16 20.37
CA ARG A 890 -18.27 13.13 20.55
C ARG A 890 -17.67 11.88 21.17
N HIS A 891 -16.53 11.39 20.65
CA HIS A 891 -15.82 10.26 21.25
C HIS A 891 -15.41 10.50 22.70
N CYS A 892 -14.82 11.65 23.00
CA CYS A 892 -14.43 12.02 24.37
C CYS A 892 -15.64 12.09 25.32
N ARG A 893 -16.76 12.64 24.86
CA ARG A 893 -18.00 12.75 25.65
C ARG A 893 -18.64 11.39 25.93
N VAL A 894 -18.72 10.50 24.94
CA VAL A 894 -19.27 9.16 25.16
C VAL A 894 -18.40 8.35 26.14
N ARG A 895 -17.07 8.52 26.12
CA ARG A 895 -16.16 7.89 27.12
C ARG A 895 -16.40 8.42 28.54
N GLY A 896 -16.61 9.72 28.70
CA GLY A 896 -16.91 10.34 30.00
C GLY A 896 -18.35 10.19 30.49
N ALA A 897 -19.28 9.67 29.66
CA ALA A 897 -20.71 9.69 29.93
C ALA A 897 -21.10 8.81 31.14
N GLY A 898 -21.48 9.47 32.24
CA GLY A 898 -21.98 8.82 33.46
C GLY A 898 -21.00 8.77 34.63
N ARG A 899 -19.77 9.31 34.48
CA ARG A 899 -18.86 9.53 35.60
C ARG A 899 -19.29 10.79 36.36
N LYS A 900 -19.42 10.67 37.67
CA LYS A 900 -19.88 11.78 38.55
C LYS A 900 -18.70 12.46 39.26
N SER A 901 -17.62 11.74 39.51
CA SER A 901 -16.47 12.22 40.28
C SER A 901 -15.17 11.53 39.85
N ILE A 902 -14.04 12.23 40.05
CA ILE A 902 -12.70 11.66 39.96
C ILE A 902 -12.39 10.97 41.29
N CYS A 903 -12.26 9.64 41.28
CA CYS A 903 -12.02 8.84 42.48
C CYS A 903 -10.59 8.31 42.55
N THR A 904 -10.00 7.97 41.40
CA THR A 904 -8.68 7.34 41.30
C THR A 904 -7.71 8.21 40.50
N ALA A 905 -6.45 8.27 40.94
CA ALA A 905 -5.45 9.12 40.30
C ALA A 905 -4.08 8.44 40.19
N ALA A 906 -3.45 8.57 39.02
CA ALA A 906 -2.03 8.33 38.81
C ALA A 906 -1.28 9.66 38.84
N LEU A 907 -0.31 9.79 39.74
CA LEU A 907 0.35 11.06 40.05
C LEU A 907 1.87 10.95 39.85
N PHE A 908 2.43 11.85 39.04
CA PHE A 908 3.85 11.85 38.65
C PHE A 908 4.47 13.22 38.89
N GLY A 909 5.55 13.28 39.67
CA GLY A 909 6.19 14.53 40.07
C GLY A 909 7.71 14.53 39.93
N ASP A 910 8.25 15.65 39.46
CA ASP A 910 9.70 15.94 39.42
C ASP A 910 10.60 14.83 38.87
N PRO A 911 10.37 14.28 37.66
CA PRO A 911 11.16 13.15 37.14
C PRO A 911 12.66 13.45 37.03
N SER A 912 13.01 14.72 36.77
CA SER A 912 14.39 15.19 36.61
C SER A 912 15.08 15.56 37.93
N SER A 913 14.37 15.50 39.07
CA SER A 913 14.89 15.91 40.38
C SER A 913 15.46 17.33 40.41
N ASP A 914 14.87 18.23 39.62
CA ASP A 914 15.28 19.63 39.47
C ASP A 914 14.18 20.62 39.91
N ARG A 915 13.04 20.10 40.40
CA ARG A 915 11.88 20.86 40.87
C ARG A 915 11.23 20.24 42.11
N ASN A 916 11.87 20.42 43.27
CA ASN A 916 11.32 19.98 44.57
C ASN A 916 9.85 20.41 44.82
N GLU A 917 9.46 21.61 44.37
CA GLU A 917 8.08 22.11 44.49
C GLU A 917 7.06 21.21 43.77
N ALA A 918 7.43 20.60 42.63
CA ALA A 918 6.58 19.66 41.90
C ALA A 918 6.41 18.35 42.68
N ALA A 919 7.48 17.86 43.31
CA ALA A 919 7.42 16.71 44.21
C ALA A 919 6.49 17.00 45.42
N GLU A 920 6.63 18.17 46.03
CA GLU A 920 5.79 18.58 47.18
C GLU A 920 4.31 18.70 46.82
N LEU A 921 3.98 19.27 45.64
CA LEU A 921 2.59 19.36 45.19
C LEU A 921 2.01 17.97 44.90
N VAL A 922 2.75 17.11 44.20
CA VAL A 922 2.31 15.75 43.89
C VAL A 922 2.10 14.92 45.16
N GLN A 923 2.94 15.12 46.18
CA GLN A 923 2.75 14.48 47.49
C GLN A 923 1.44 14.93 48.16
N LYS A 924 1.12 16.23 48.12
CA LYS A 924 -0.17 16.74 48.64
C LYS A 924 -1.36 16.20 47.87
N LEU A 925 -1.26 16.09 46.54
CA LEU A 925 -2.30 15.50 45.71
C LEU A 925 -2.48 13.99 45.99
N ALA A 926 -1.41 13.29 46.33
CA ALA A 926 -1.48 11.88 46.73
C ALA A 926 -2.27 11.68 48.02
N GLU A 927 -2.08 12.56 49.00
CA GLU A 927 -2.91 12.60 50.22
C GLU A 927 -4.37 12.91 49.89
N LEU A 928 -4.61 13.85 48.98
CA LEU A 928 -5.96 14.20 48.52
C LEU A 928 -6.68 13.00 47.89
N PHE A 929 -6.04 12.23 47.01
CA PHE A 929 -6.67 11.08 46.32
C PHE A 929 -6.46 9.72 46.99
N SER A 930 -5.78 9.67 48.15
CA SER A 930 -5.34 8.40 48.76
C SER A 930 -4.58 7.49 47.78
N ALA A 931 -3.76 8.10 46.91
CA ALA A 931 -3.01 7.44 45.86
C ALA A 931 -1.53 7.27 46.23
N THR A 932 -0.82 6.34 45.58
CA THR A 932 0.64 6.23 45.70
C THR A 932 1.30 7.01 44.56
N PRO A 933 2.01 8.11 44.83
CA PRO A 933 2.63 8.90 43.77
C PRO A 933 3.96 8.29 43.31
N CYS A 934 4.32 8.54 42.07
CA CYS A 934 5.68 8.37 41.58
C CYS A 934 6.39 9.73 41.60
N ILE A 935 7.53 9.84 42.27
CA ILE A 935 8.27 11.10 42.43
C ILE A 935 9.75 10.87 42.14
N GLY A 936 10.40 11.82 41.45
CA GLY A 936 11.83 11.76 41.24
C GLY A 936 12.23 10.57 40.36
N PRO A 937 13.29 9.83 40.75
CA PRO A 937 13.79 8.68 40.00
C PRO A 937 12.78 7.54 39.80
N SER A 938 11.66 7.52 40.54
CA SER A 938 10.62 6.49 40.37
C SER A 938 9.68 6.77 39.19
N VAL A 939 9.70 7.97 38.60
CA VAL A 939 8.91 8.32 37.41
C VAL A 939 9.60 7.77 36.16
N THR A 940 9.61 6.44 36.04
CA THR A 940 10.16 5.71 34.89
C THR A 940 9.06 5.38 33.88
N ARG A 941 9.45 5.03 32.64
CA ARG A 941 8.50 4.60 31.60
C ARG A 941 7.63 3.44 32.08
N GLU A 942 8.24 2.42 32.68
CA GLU A 942 7.52 1.23 33.16
C GLU A 942 6.47 1.58 34.23
N ASN A 943 6.84 2.43 35.20
CA ASN A 943 5.94 2.84 36.27
C ASN A 943 4.81 3.74 35.75
N PHE A 944 5.09 4.60 34.77
CA PHE A 944 4.07 5.41 34.12
C PHE A 944 3.01 4.52 33.48
N ILE A 945 3.42 3.63 32.57
CA ILE A 945 2.50 2.75 31.82
C ILE A 945 1.67 1.88 32.76
N ARG A 946 2.27 1.35 33.83
CA ARG A 946 1.56 0.50 34.79
C ARG A 946 0.51 1.27 35.60
N SER A 947 0.79 2.51 35.97
CA SER A 947 -0.04 3.26 36.91
C SER A 947 -1.23 3.97 36.24
N VAL A 948 -1.17 4.21 34.92
CA VAL A 948 -2.22 4.94 34.19
C VAL A 948 -3.41 4.07 33.75
N ALA A 949 -3.32 2.75 33.88
CA ALA A 949 -4.40 1.84 33.47
C ALA A 949 -5.60 1.95 34.42
N GLY A 950 -6.78 2.25 33.86
CA GLY A 950 -8.05 2.26 34.60
C GLY A 950 -8.21 3.33 35.69
N VAL A 951 -7.40 4.39 35.69
CA VAL A 951 -7.56 5.53 36.61
C VAL A 951 -8.41 6.65 36.01
N ASP A 952 -9.08 7.43 36.85
CA ASP A 952 -9.91 8.58 36.41
C ASP A 952 -9.08 9.82 36.08
N LEU A 953 -7.96 10.01 36.79
CA LEU A 953 -7.07 11.16 36.64
C LEU A 953 -5.63 10.72 36.40
N ILE A 954 -4.98 11.33 35.41
CA ILE A 954 -3.54 11.28 35.24
C ILE A 954 -3.00 12.69 35.47
N TYR A 955 -2.14 12.87 36.46
CA TYR A 955 -1.47 14.14 36.72
C TYR A 955 0.03 13.98 36.55
N PHE A 956 0.60 14.71 35.59
CA PHE A 956 2.04 14.76 35.34
C PHE A 956 2.55 16.18 35.56
N GLN A 957 3.54 16.34 36.44
CA GLN A 957 4.24 17.60 36.67
C GLN A 957 5.75 17.44 36.50
N GLY A 958 6.30 18.10 35.48
CA GLY A 958 7.69 17.96 35.09
C GLY A 958 8.02 18.80 33.86
N HIS A 959 8.79 18.23 32.93
CA HIS A 959 9.13 18.85 31.66
C HIS A 959 8.52 18.08 30.49
N ALA A 960 8.27 18.79 29.40
CA ALA A 960 7.93 18.22 28.11
C ALA A 960 8.81 18.88 27.06
N LYS A 961 9.02 18.20 25.94
CA LYS A 961 9.69 18.76 24.77
C LYS A 961 8.77 18.65 23.58
N HIS A 962 8.59 19.78 22.90
CA HIS A 962 7.90 19.86 21.62
C HIS A 962 8.91 19.75 20.48
N GLU A 963 8.69 18.80 19.57
CA GLU A 963 9.51 18.57 18.39
C GLU A 963 8.68 18.95 17.16
N ALA A 964 8.90 20.14 16.60
CA ALA A 964 8.08 20.65 15.49
C ALA A 964 8.31 19.87 14.18
N ASP A 965 9.54 19.41 13.95
CA ASP A 965 9.93 18.69 12.72
C ASP A 965 9.47 17.21 12.75
N ASP A 966 9.38 16.61 13.94
CA ASP A 966 8.73 15.30 14.18
C ASP A 966 7.77 15.40 15.37
N PRO A 967 6.51 15.81 15.14
CA PRO A 967 5.53 16.03 16.21
C PRO A 967 5.31 14.79 17.09
N LEU A 968 5.51 13.59 16.54
CA LEU A 968 5.34 12.32 17.26
C LEU A 968 6.53 11.98 18.17
N ALA A 969 7.69 12.63 17.99
CA ALA A 969 8.83 12.57 18.90
C ALA A 969 8.71 13.54 20.09
N SER A 970 7.71 14.44 20.09
CA SER A 970 7.37 15.25 21.26
C SER A 970 7.11 14.33 22.46
N HIS A 971 7.68 14.63 23.63
CA HIS A 971 7.68 13.71 24.76
C HIS A 971 7.56 14.39 26.12
N LEU A 972 7.02 13.64 27.09
CA LEU A 972 7.18 13.93 28.51
C LEU A 972 8.57 13.47 28.95
N VAL A 973 9.29 14.29 29.72
CA VAL A 973 10.62 13.92 30.25
C VAL A 973 10.45 13.07 31.50
N LEU A 974 10.98 11.86 31.47
CA LEU A 974 10.94 10.88 32.56
C LEU A 974 12.34 10.72 33.19
N ALA A 975 12.43 10.00 34.31
CA ALA A 975 13.71 9.74 34.97
C ALA A 975 14.67 8.87 34.15
N ASP A 976 14.12 8.02 33.27
CA ASP A 976 14.82 7.05 32.42
C ASP A 976 14.78 7.42 30.91
N GLY A 977 14.47 8.68 30.58
CA GLY A 977 14.44 9.18 29.20
C GLY A 977 13.21 10.03 28.91
N GLY A 978 12.49 9.71 27.83
CA GLY A 978 11.23 10.38 27.47
C GLY A 978 10.13 9.38 27.14
N LEU A 979 8.88 9.77 27.38
CA LEU A 979 7.67 9.11 26.87
C LEU A 979 7.11 9.92 25.71
N THR A 980 7.34 9.43 24.50
CA THR A 980 6.98 10.09 23.25
C THR A 980 5.48 10.01 22.96
N ALA A 981 4.95 10.98 22.22
CA ALA A 981 3.57 10.93 21.72
C ALA A 981 3.32 9.65 20.92
N ARG A 982 4.33 9.19 20.17
CA ARG A 982 4.34 7.88 19.49
C ARG A 982 4.06 6.72 20.44
N GLU A 983 4.80 6.62 21.54
CA GLU A 983 4.54 5.58 22.56
C GLU A 983 3.18 5.77 23.23
N VAL A 984 2.73 7.01 23.44
CA VAL A 984 1.41 7.30 24.01
C VAL A 984 0.31 6.76 23.10
N PHE A 985 0.35 6.99 21.78
CA PHE A 985 -0.62 6.45 20.83
C PHE A 985 -0.76 4.92 20.89
N ASP A 986 0.29 4.21 21.28
CA ASP A 986 0.29 2.74 21.40
C ASP A 986 -0.14 2.26 22.81
N LEU A 987 -0.45 3.16 23.75
CA LEU A 987 -0.92 2.79 25.09
C LEU A 987 -2.30 2.14 25.05
N LYS A 988 -2.43 0.99 25.69
CA LYS A 988 -3.68 0.24 25.82
C LYS A 988 -4.25 0.40 27.23
N GLY A 989 -5.57 0.53 27.33
CA GLY A 989 -6.29 0.50 28.61
C GLY A 989 -6.25 1.79 29.43
N LEU A 990 -5.81 2.90 28.81
CA LEU A 990 -6.05 4.23 29.38
C LEU A 990 -7.55 4.53 29.22
N ASP A 991 -8.20 4.97 30.30
CA ASP A 991 -9.62 5.34 30.32
C ASP A 991 -9.82 6.51 31.30
N ALA A 992 -8.94 7.51 31.22
CA ALA A 992 -8.90 8.64 32.13
C ALA A 992 -9.95 9.68 31.75
N GLU A 993 -10.71 10.16 32.73
CA GLU A 993 -11.65 11.25 32.55
C GLU A 993 -10.91 12.59 32.33
N LEU A 994 -9.74 12.75 32.96
CA LEU A 994 -8.90 13.93 32.83
C LEU A 994 -7.42 13.56 32.86
N VAL A 995 -6.66 14.09 31.89
CA VAL A 995 -5.20 14.08 31.90
C VAL A 995 -4.71 15.51 32.08
N ILE A 996 -3.89 15.76 33.09
CA ILE A 996 -3.27 17.06 33.35
C ILE A 996 -1.78 16.95 33.10
N LEU A 997 -1.30 17.69 32.10
CA LEU A 997 0.12 17.79 31.73
C LEU A 997 0.68 19.14 32.18
N ALA A 998 1.02 19.24 33.46
CA ALA A 998 1.68 20.39 34.07
C ALA A 998 3.18 20.45 33.70
N ALA A 999 3.44 20.57 32.40
CA ALA A 999 4.76 20.64 31.79
C ALA A 999 4.73 21.68 30.67
N CYS A 1000 5.79 22.48 30.53
CA CYS A 1000 5.85 23.57 29.54
C CYS A 1000 5.67 23.03 28.12
N GLU A 1001 4.88 23.74 27.29
CA GLU A 1001 4.66 23.40 25.86
C GLU A 1001 4.03 22.01 25.62
N SER A 1002 3.53 21.34 26.67
CA SER A 1002 2.86 20.04 26.58
C SER A 1002 1.60 20.07 25.72
N GLY A 1003 1.02 21.25 25.52
CA GLY A 1003 -0.14 21.49 24.67
C GLY A 1003 0.19 21.98 23.27
N ALA A 1004 1.46 22.16 22.93
CA ALA A 1004 1.86 22.53 21.57
C ALA A 1004 1.62 21.36 20.61
N THR A 1005 0.97 21.65 19.48
CA THR A 1005 0.65 20.67 18.44
C THR A 1005 1.07 21.20 17.08
N VAL A 1006 1.46 20.31 16.19
CA VAL A 1006 1.59 20.63 14.76
C VAL A 1006 0.31 20.20 14.06
N VAL A 1007 -0.25 21.10 13.25
CA VAL A 1007 -1.48 20.83 12.48
C VAL A 1007 -1.12 20.59 11.03
N GLU A 1008 -1.47 19.40 10.57
CA GLU A 1008 -1.22 18.91 9.22
C GLU A 1008 -2.45 19.09 8.32
N VAL A 1009 -2.33 18.73 7.04
CA VAL A 1009 -3.44 18.79 6.06
C VAL A 1009 -4.66 17.99 6.58
N GLY A 1010 -5.86 18.57 6.44
CA GLY A 1010 -7.09 18.00 7.00
C GLY A 1010 -7.40 18.41 8.44
N ASP A 1011 -6.74 19.46 8.95
CA ASP A 1011 -6.82 19.87 10.36
C ASP A 1011 -6.49 18.71 11.30
N GLU A 1012 -5.39 18.01 11.01
CA GLU A 1012 -4.92 16.87 11.81
C GLU A 1012 -3.89 17.34 12.84
N PRO A 1013 -4.27 17.52 14.13
CA PRO A 1013 -3.31 17.85 15.16
C PRO A 1013 -2.48 16.62 15.54
N LEU A 1014 -1.17 16.80 15.60
CA LEU A 1014 -0.21 15.82 16.10
C LEU A 1014 0.54 16.39 17.32
N GLY A 1015 0.82 15.51 18.29
CA GLY A 1015 1.49 15.86 19.54
C GLY A 1015 0.94 15.07 20.73
N LEU A 1016 1.24 15.53 21.95
CA LEU A 1016 0.84 14.84 23.18
C LEU A 1016 -0.68 14.87 23.42
N ILE A 1017 -1.34 16.02 23.20
CA ILE A 1017 -2.81 16.13 23.36
C ILE A 1017 -3.56 15.07 22.52
N PRO A 1018 -3.43 15.04 21.18
CA PRO A 1018 -4.15 14.07 20.36
C PRO A 1018 -3.76 12.62 20.70
N ALA A 1019 -2.51 12.36 21.13
CA ALA A 1019 -2.08 11.03 21.58
C ALA A 1019 -2.85 10.57 22.84
N PHE A 1020 -2.97 11.43 23.86
CA PHE A 1020 -3.74 11.09 25.06
C PHE A 1020 -5.24 10.97 24.78
N LEU A 1021 -5.82 11.87 23.97
CA LEU A 1021 -7.21 11.76 23.54
C LEU A 1021 -7.46 10.44 22.81
N HIS A 1022 -6.56 10.07 21.89
CA HIS A 1022 -6.62 8.78 21.20
C HIS A 1022 -6.66 7.61 22.19
N SER A 1023 -5.68 7.59 23.10
CA SER A 1023 -5.41 6.49 24.02
C SER A 1023 -6.53 6.23 25.03
N GLY A 1024 -7.43 7.18 25.24
CA GLY A 1024 -8.57 7.00 26.14
C GLY A 1024 -8.97 8.23 26.96
N ALA A 1025 -8.21 9.33 26.89
CA ALA A 1025 -8.50 10.50 27.70
C ALA A 1025 -9.82 11.18 27.26
N GLY A 1026 -10.72 11.43 28.21
CA GLY A 1026 -11.95 12.20 27.98
C GLY A 1026 -11.72 13.72 27.91
N ALA A 1027 -10.65 14.22 28.54
CA ALA A 1027 -10.19 15.59 28.43
C ALA A 1027 -8.70 15.69 28.75
N VAL A 1028 -8.01 16.66 28.15
CA VAL A 1028 -6.61 16.96 28.44
C VAL A 1028 -6.49 18.44 28.82
N LEU A 1029 -5.85 18.72 29.95
CA LEU A 1029 -5.43 20.04 30.36
C LEU A 1029 -3.91 20.12 30.22
N ALA A 1030 -3.43 21.00 29.34
CA ALA A 1030 -2.01 21.13 29.02
C ALA A 1030 -1.62 22.60 28.92
N THR A 1031 -0.32 22.88 28.80
CA THR A 1031 0.16 24.26 28.67
C THR A 1031 0.66 24.52 27.27
N LEU A 1032 0.17 25.59 26.64
CA LEU A 1032 0.67 26.03 25.33
C LEU A 1032 2.10 26.59 25.43
N TRP A 1033 2.54 27.01 26.63
CA TRP A 1033 3.82 27.67 26.85
C TRP A 1033 4.33 27.57 28.30
N PRO A 1034 5.56 27.99 28.59
CA PRO A 1034 6.08 28.03 29.95
C PRO A 1034 5.28 28.96 30.88
N VAL A 1035 4.66 28.41 31.93
CA VAL A 1035 3.84 29.14 32.91
C VAL A 1035 4.63 29.45 34.18
N HIS A 1036 4.29 30.54 34.88
CA HIS A 1036 4.87 30.87 36.18
C HIS A 1036 4.55 29.77 37.22
N ARG A 1037 5.57 29.31 37.97
CA ARG A 1037 5.48 28.14 38.86
C ARG A 1037 4.37 28.26 39.90
N ASP A 1038 4.40 29.34 40.69
CA ASP A 1038 3.49 29.49 41.83
C ASP A 1038 2.02 29.58 41.42
N GLY A 1039 1.72 30.31 40.34
CA GLY A 1039 0.37 30.45 39.81
C GLY A 1039 -0.16 29.13 39.25
N ALA A 1040 0.67 28.39 38.49
CA ALA A 1040 0.28 27.09 37.97
C ALA A 1040 0.01 26.08 39.10
N ALA A 1041 0.86 26.03 40.13
CA ALA A 1041 0.66 25.15 41.28
C ALA A 1041 -0.64 25.47 42.04
N TYR A 1042 -0.92 26.76 42.29
CA TYR A 1042 -2.17 27.20 42.91
C TYR A 1042 -3.40 26.77 42.11
N VAL A 1043 -3.42 27.05 40.80
CA VAL A 1043 -4.56 26.71 39.94
C VAL A 1043 -4.78 25.19 39.90
N MET A 1044 -3.72 24.39 39.75
CA MET A 1044 -3.84 22.93 39.69
C MET A 1044 -4.34 22.34 41.01
N GLN A 1045 -3.81 22.80 42.15
CA GLN A 1045 -4.26 22.34 43.46
C GLN A 1045 -5.75 22.66 43.67
N ARG A 1046 -6.16 23.92 43.45
CA ARG A 1046 -7.56 24.35 43.60
C ARG A 1046 -8.51 23.62 42.66
N LEU A 1047 -8.06 23.34 41.43
CA LEU A 1047 -8.84 22.60 40.46
C LEU A 1047 -9.11 21.18 40.96
N LEU A 1048 -8.07 20.46 41.38
CA LEU A 1048 -8.20 19.08 41.85
C LEU A 1048 -8.97 18.98 43.18
N GLU A 1049 -8.81 19.94 44.09
CA GLU A 1049 -9.63 20.06 45.31
C GLU A 1049 -11.13 20.16 44.98
N ARG A 1050 -11.51 20.90 43.93
CA ARG A 1050 -12.91 21.07 43.52
C ARG A 1050 -13.45 19.88 42.71
N LEU A 1051 -12.58 19.14 42.01
CA LEU A 1051 -12.98 18.02 41.16
C LEU A 1051 -13.13 16.68 41.93
N LYS A 1052 -12.54 16.57 43.13
CA LYS A 1052 -12.62 15.37 43.95
C LYS A 1052 -14.03 15.18 44.54
N ASP A 1053 -14.52 13.93 44.53
CA ASP A 1053 -15.73 13.46 45.24
C ASP A 1053 -17.00 14.31 45.02
N SER A 1054 -17.18 14.87 43.83
CA SER A 1054 -18.40 15.59 43.51
C SER A 1054 -19.62 14.66 43.40
N GLU A 1055 -20.70 14.97 44.11
CA GLU A 1055 -21.96 14.22 43.98
C GLU A 1055 -22.69 14.51 42.65
N GLN A 1056 -22.31 15.59 41.96
CA GLN A 1056 -22.87 16.04 40.69
C GLN A 1056 -21.80 16.14 39.58
N PRO A 1057 -22.16 15.92 38.31
CA PRO A 1057 -21.26 16.16 37.19
C PRO A 1057 -20.71 17.60 37.22
N ILE A 1058 -19.39 17.77 37.27
CA ILE A 1058 -18.76 19.09 37.29
C ILE A 1058 -18.41 19.54 35.88
N ASP A 1059 -18.82 20.76 35.53
CA ASP A 1059 -18.28 21.49 34.38
C ASP A 1059 -16.85 21.98 34.69
N LYS A 1060 -15.87 21.20 34.23
CA LYS A 1060 -14.43 21.47 34.41
C LYS A 1060 -14.01 22.83 33.87
N ALA A 1061 -14.61 23.29 32.77
CA ALA A 1061 -14.25 24.56 32.14
C ALA A 1061 -14.76 25.75 32.98
N ARG A 1062 -15.98 25.66 33.51
CA ARG A 1062 -16.51 26.65 34.47
C ARG A 1062 -15.68 26.72 35.75
N VAL A 1063 -15.32 25.56 36.32
CA VAL A 1063 -14.49 25.53 37.53
C VAL A 1063 -13.11 26.14 37.29
N LEU A 1064 -12.45 25.78 36.19
CA LEU A 1064 -11.15 26.36 35.83
C LEU A 1064 -11.26 27.88 35.63
N ARG A 1065 -12.28 28.36 34.91
CA ARG A 1065 -12.52 29.80 34.74
C ARG A 1065 -12.71 30.50 36.08
N GLN A 1066 -13.51 29.93 36.99
CA GLN A 1066 -13.76 30.54 38.29
C GLN A 1066 -12.46 30.70 39.10
N ILE A 1067 -11.60 29.67 39.11
CA ILE A 1067 -10.30 29.73 39.80
C ILE A 1067 -9.40 30.82 39.18
N LEU A 1068 -9.40 30.95 37.85
CA LEU A 1068 -8.62 31.98 37.16
C LEU A 1068 -9.15 33.40 37.43
N LEU A 1069 -10.48 33.57 37.56
CA LEU A 1069 -11.09 34.83 37.97
C LEU A 1069 -10.74 35.18 39.42
N GLU A 1070 -10.75 34.20 40.32
CA GLU A 1070 -10.33 34.37 41.73
C GLU A 1070 -8.85 34.76 41.85
N MET A 1071 -7.98 34.25 40.97
CA MET A 1071 -6.57 34.62 40.94
C MET A 1071 -6.35 36.02 40.35
N ARG A 1072 -7.25 36.48 39.47
CA ARG A 1072 -7.17 37.80 38.84
C ARG A 1072 -7.68 38.93 39.74
N ALA A 1073 -8.70 38.64 40.55
CA ALA A 1073 -9.29 39.55 41.53
C ALA A 1073 -8.30 39.84 42.67
#